data_AF-A0A1V6FTG7-F1
#
_entry.id   AF-A0A1V6FTG7-F1
#
_cell.length_a   1.000
_cell.length_b   1.000
_cell.length_c   1.000
_cell.angle_alpha   90.00
_cell.angle_beta   90.00
_cell.angle_gamma   90.00
#
_symmetry.space_group_name_H-M   'P 1'
#
loop_
_entity.id
_entity.type
_entity.pdbx_description
1 polymer ?
#
loop_
_entity_poly.entity_id
_entity_poly.type
_entity_poly.pdbx_seq_one_letter_code
_entity_poly.pdbx_strand_id
1 'polypeptide(L)'
;MGRAKMECLKKLFVIALGCICWPGLADGIMIAPQNGVELHIPAAVRGKVALLRVRARLQLPEGTEAWGGYFLGMRLNGEELSEPINTPAYLVDLCRLPVVKTPLYSAELQRWFVRADSDYIPFNAQAPGTLYRREAFLGNANSLSEVSNYQNAYYDKVFLLSAKQTNGALTLHNYAPSNSMHVQVDFAPTRDQNCLFFAPAPGRVIKRSSFPTPEEISGDFQWQASPGERLAILLAARSLEKDELFDYEMGAWASESGNAIAAEFFDIRILSYKEAGKPQIPTEYLHYPSFADAATEQLDRLIASKQWEIPAKQCSLMWIIAKIPEETAPDKYRGILKLSDSLSLSLELEILPLKLVKSERIYGLWTNSLPGNNADARNRQCQDLREHGINTFFLDPWTVPVSINEDGSPNLQRFQEALQWLKEEGMNQKILIYGILGPLLKAMEERAGQANPENTAWCELASKIFRPMQELAEKEGYDFYLHPYDEPDVHPKITASFAQFCQAVKTVPGLKIASNNSACGQKHFGQLLDVNICNSGYQALASPTALGNPFFPEWEAAEPEWLKENVRYAYTQVRAYSGLNARLLYGLAADAASMKGVWGFAYHWNKKDWYIAWPYPEEDGSCGSTYAWELLNTGICDTRYWLTLKKLRPEIELPPIEAVLNASAEELAAWRQEMILALRRDDYQPKLTSAKTTKAPYKPEIVPGQANLIEGMELIEIKNYEVYPGNIYKHFWNRNDNDWLDSGDAQKRLGLLTQKTDKPLPPMPLCYNFWRSDPAESYIAILAELNEETEVEAVRIEGSNLTKMYTVSCAELRGSSDAMTFTSATNAFGIDAESEDAAWSITMPGCGKAKYILLSVWTGGNHYLNLKRITAYRKK
;
A
#
# COMPACT_ATOMS: atom_id res chain seq x y z
N MET A 1 -30.10 -52.73 20.66
CA MET A 1 -28.77 -52.26 21.10
C MET A 1 -28.30 -51.21 20.11
N GLY A 2 -28.32 -49.95 20.52
CA GLY A 2 -28.77 -48.87 19.65
C GLY A 2 -27.74 -47.82 19.24
N ARG A 3 -28.16 -47.06 18.22
CA ARG A 3 -27.62 -45.79 17.71
C ARG A 3 -27.06 -44.83 18.79
N ALA A 4 -27.53 -44.91 20.03
CA ALA A 4 -27.03 -44.13 21.15
C ALA A 4 -25.53 -44.35 21.47
N LYS A 5 -24.96 -45.53 21.21
CA LYS A 5 -23.50 -45.75 21.43
C LYS A 5 -22.61 -45.14 20.35
N MET A 6 -23.13 -44.93 19.14
CA MET A 6 -22.36 -44.32 18.04
C MET A 6 -22.43 -42.79 18.08
N GLU A 7 -23.51 -42.20 18.61
CA GLU A 7 -23.53 -40.78 18.96
C GLU A 7 -22.69 -40.46 20.20
N CYS A 8 -22.59 -41.38 21.16
CA CYS A 8 -21.72 -41.20 22.32
C CYS A 8 -20.23 -41.18 21.93
N LEU A 9 -19.81 -42.00 20.94
CA LEU A 9 -18.45 -41.99 20.39
C LEU A 9 -18.12 -40.77 19.51
N LYS A 10 -19.11 -40.15 18.86
CA LYS A 10 -18.91 -38.86 18.15
C LYS A 10 -18.95 -37.64 19.09
N LYS A 11 -19.64 -37.72 20.23
CA LYS A 11 -19.62 -36.68 21.27
C LYS A 11 -18.43 -36.80 22.24
N LEU A 12 -17.81 -37.98 22.36
CA LEU A 12 -16.59 -38.20 23.13
C LEU A 12 -15.29 -37.82 22.40
N PHE A 13 -15.33 -37.50 21.11
CA PHE A 13 -14.18 -36.94 20.37
C PHE A 13 -14.05 -35.41 20.48
N VAL A 14 -14.90 -34.76 21.29
CA VAL A 14 -14.92 -33.30 21.51
C VAL A 14 -14.31 -32.91 22.87
N ILE A 15 -13.96 -33.86 23.74
CA ILE A 15 -13.32 -33.56 25.04
C ILE A 15 -12.27 -34.63 25.32
N ALA A 16 -11.03 -34.21 25.57
CA ALA A 16 -9.82 -34.97 25.94
C ALA A 16 -8.86 -35.37 24.81
N LEU A 17 -8.00 -34.41 24.42
CA LEU A 17 -6.55 -34.66 24.31
C LEU A 17 -5.81 -33.37 24.66
N GLY A 18 -5.39 -33.29 25.92
CA GLY A 18 -4.48 -32.28 26.42
C GLY A 18 -3.03 -32.72 26.27
N CYS A 19 -2.16 -31.71 26.36
CA CYS A 19 -0.75 -31.78 26.72
C CYS A 19 0.23 -32.30 25.65
N ILE A 20 0.50 -31.46 24.67
CA ILE A 20 1.88 -31.23 24.21
C ILE A 20 2.19 -29.75 24.49
N CYS A 21 3.23 -29.50 25.28
CA CYS A 21 3.70 -28.16 25.60
C CYS A 21 4.23 -27.49 24.33
N TRP A 22 3.46 -26.56 23.76
CA TRP A 22 3.94 -25.62 22.74
C TRP A 22 3.87 -24.19 23.26
N PRO A 23 4.87 -23.34 23.01
CA PRO A 23 4.73 -21.91 23.17
C PRO A 23 3.87 -21.37 22.01
N GLY A 24 2.78 -20.68 22.34
CA GLY A 24 1.91 -19.98 21.39
C GLY A 24 0.75 -20.82 20.85
N LEU A 25 -0.49 -20.45 21.21
CA LEU A 25 -1.71 -20.92 20.53
C LEU A 25 -1.80 -20.20 19.18
N ALA A 26 -1.00 -20.61 18.20
CA ALA A 26 -0.99 -20.00 16.87
C ALA A 26 -2.32 -20.18 16.09
N ASP A 27 -3.09 -21.23 16.40
CA ASP A 27 -4.28 -21.62 15.63
C ASP A 27 -5.61 -20.99 16.08
N GLY A 28 -5.59 -20.09 17.06
CA GLY A 28 -6.81 -19.46 17.59
C GLY A 28 -7.82 -20.45 18.22
N ILE A 29 -8.94 -19.92 18.70
CA ILE A 29 -10.06 -20.68 19.27
C ILE A 29 -11.36 -20.26 18.61
N MET A 30 -12.22 -21.24 18.30
CA MET A 30 -13.56 -21.01 17.79
C MET A 30 -14.58 -21.11 18.93
N ILE A 31 -15.29 -20.01 19.19
CA ILE A 31 -16.36 -19.96 20.18
C ILE A 31 -17.71 -19.97 19.46
N ALA A 32 -18.49 -21.03 19.67
CA ALA A 32 -19.82 -21.18 19.08
C ALA A 32 -20.77 -20.04 19.51
N PRO A 33 -21.83 -19.75 18.73
CA PRO A 33 -22.83 -18.74 19.11
C PRO A 33 -23.42 -19.01 20.50
N GLN A 34 -23.62 -17.96 21.31
CA GLN A 34 -24.16 -18.04 22.67
C GLN A 34 -23.40 -18.97 23.63
N ASN A 35 -22.10 -19.19 23.42
CA ASN A 35 -21.26 -20.04 24.26
C ASN A 35 -20.03 -19.30 24.79
N GLY A 36 -19.37 -19.86 25.81
CA GLY A 36 -18.13 -19.32 26.38
C GLY A 36 -17.06 -20.38 26.61
N VAL A 37 -15.85 -19.90 26.86
CA VAL A 37 -14.65 -20.70 27.13
C VAL A 37 -13.82 -20.04 28.24
N GLU A 38 -13.15 -20.86 29.04
CA GLU A 38 -12.18 -20.40 30.04
C GLU A 38 -10.77 -20.81 29.59
N LEU A 39 -9.84 -19.86 29.65
CA LEU A 39 -8.45 -20.02 29.28
C LEU A 39 -7.55 -19.82 30.51
N HIS A 40 -6.69 -20.79 30.78
CA HIS A 40 -5.68 -20.64 31.82
C HIS A 40 -4.48 -19.85 31.33
N ILE A 41 -4.02 -18.90 32.14
CA ILE A 41 -2.86 -18.06 31.82
C ILE A 41 -1.58 -18.93 31.79
N PRO A 42 -0.73 -18.82 30.74
CA PRO A 42 0.47 -19.62 30.60
C PRO A 42 1.44 -19.48 31.78
N ALA A 43 2.06 -20.58 32.19
CA ALA A 43 3.01 -20.59 33.32
C ALA A 43 4.19 -19.61 33.13
N ALA A 44 4.62 -19.36 31.88
CA ALA A 44 5.74 -18.48 31.55
C ALA A 44 5.54 -17.01 31.98
N VAL A 45 4.28 -16.55 32.11
CA VAL A 45 3.91 -15.17 32.46
C VAL A 45 3.30 -15.02 33.85
N ARG A 46 3.04 -16.12 34.57
CA ARG A 46 2.45 -16.06 35.92
C ARG A 46 3.37 -15.31 36.88
N GLY A 47 2.78 -14.42 37.69
CA GLY A 47 3.52 -13.60 38.65
C GLY A 47 4.38 -12.50 38.04
N LYS A 48 4.26 -12.25 36.73
CA LYS A 48 4.97 -11.18 36.00
C LYS A 48 3.99 -10.15 35.48
N VAL A 49 4.49 -8.94 35.23
CA VAL A 49 3.78 -7.98 34.38
C VAL A 49 3.79 -8.51 32.95
N ALA A 50 2.64 -8.51 32.31
CA ALA A 50 2.48 -9.07 30.97
C ALA A 50 1.42 -8.32 30.19
N LEU A 51 1.47 -8.42 28.87
CA LEU A 51 0.41 -8.03 27.99
C LEU A 51 -0.52 -9.21 27.74
N LEU A 52 -1.82 -8.93 27.73
CA LEU A 52 -2.86 -9.81 27.17
C LEU A 52 -3.37 -9.16 25.89
N ARG A 53 -3.22 -9.83 24.76
CA ARG A 53 -3.94 -9.48 23.54
C ARG A 53 -5.10 -10.42 23.34
N VAL A 54 -6.23 -9.86 22.97
CA VAL A 54 -7.38 -10.60 22.43
C VAL A 54 -7.70 -10.05 21.06
N ARG A 55 -7.49 -10.86 20.02
CA ARG A 55 -7.93 -10.58 18.66
C ARG A 55 -9.21 -11.34 18.39
N ALA A 56 -10.28 -10.67 17.99
CA ALA A 56 -11.56 -11.34 17.76
C ALA A 56 -12.24 -10.87 16.48
N ARG A 57 -12.87 -11.81 15.76
CA ARG A 57 -13.81 -11.53 14.67
C ARG A 57 -14.96 -12.52 14.66
N LEU A 58 -16.09 -12.14 14.09
CA LEU A 58 -17.11 -13.11 13.70
C LEU A 58 -16.66 -13.81 12.42
N GLN A 59 -16.77 -15.14 12.40
CA GLN A 59 -16.49 -15.93 11.21
C GLN A 59 -17.65 -15.77 10.22
N LEU A 60 -17.39 -15.04 9.15
CA LEU A 60 -18.32 -14.90 8.03
C LEU A 60 -17.89 -15.78 6.84
N PRO A 61 -18.80 -16.13 5.92
CA PRO A 61 -18.45 -16.72 4.63
C PRO A 61 -17.46 -15.86 3.83
N GLU A 62 -16.66 -16.49 2.97
CA GLU A 62 -15.66 -15.78 2.16
C GLU A 62 -16.27 -14.65 1.32
N GLY A 63 -15.66 -13.47 1.34
CA GLY A 63 -16.11 -12.29 0.58
C GLY A 63 -17.37 -11.61 1.15
N THR A 64 -17.82 -12.02 2.34
CA THR A 64 -18.86 -11.31 3.10
C THR A 64 -18.23 -10.48 4.20
N GLU A 65 -18.62 -9.22 4.26
CA GLU A 65 -18.04 -8.21 5.13
C GLU A 65 -19.18 -7.43 5.79
N ALA A 66 -18.99 -7.04 7.05
CA ALA A 66 -19.98 -6.31 7.84
C ALA A 66 -19.33 -5.32 8.82
N TRP A 67 -20.13 -4.42 9.41
CA TRP A 67 -19.61 -3.50 10.44
C TRP A 67 -19.21 -4.27 11.71
N GLY A 68 -20.05 -5.20 12.16
CA GLY A 68 -19.86 -5.92 13.43
C GLY A 68 -20.77 -5.40 14.54
N GLY A 69 -20.49 -5.77 15.79
CA GLY A 69 -21.32 -5.44 16.95
C GLY A 69 -20.75 -5.88 18.29
N TYR A 70 -21.49 -5.62 19.38
CA TYR A 70 -21.06 -5.94 20.75
C TYR A 70 -21.32 -7.41 21.09
N PHE A 71 -20.36 -8.27 20.77
CA PHE A 71 -20.53 -9.71 20.86
C PHE A 71 -19.55 -10.41 21.82
N LEU A 72 -18.42 -9.80 22.17
CA LEU A 72 -17.41 -10.46 23.00
C LEU A 72 -17.52 -10.03 24.47
N GLY A 73 -17.92 -10.95 25.33
CA GLY A 73 -17.74 -10.81 26.78
C GLY A 73 -16.35 -11.26 27.20
N MET A 74 -15.68 -10.47 28.05
CA MET A 74 -14.37 -10.82 28.61
C MET A 74 -14.33 -10.57 30.10
N ARG A 75 -13.83 -11.54 30.87
CA ARG A 75 -13.57 -11.39 32.31
C ARG A 75 -12.24 -12.03 32.68
N LEU A 76 -11.45 -11.31 33.46
CA LEU A 76 -10.18 -11.80 34.00
C LEU A 76 -10.35 -12.04 35.50
N ASN A 77 -10.17 -13.27 35.95
CA ASN A 77 -10.36 -13.66 37.36
C ASN A 77 -11.77 -13.31 37.89
N GLY A 78 -12.78 -13.37 37.02
CA GLY A 78 -14.17 -13.02 37.34
C GLY A 78 -14.50 -11.52 37.29
N GLU A 79 -13.50 -10.66 37.13
CA GLU A 79 -13.65 -9.20 37.05
C GLU A 79 -13.59 -8.69 35.61
N GLU A 80 -14.16 -7.52 35.36
CA GLU A 80 -14.02 -6.84 34.07
C GLU A 80 -12.57 -6.37 33.85
N LEU A 81 -12.12 -6.42 32.60
CA LEU A 81 -10.82 -5.85 32.24
C LEU A 81 -10.91 -4.32 32.20
N SER A 82 -9.78 -3.67 32.48
CA SER A 82 -9.61 -2.23 32.25
C SER A 82 -9.71 -1.89 30.76
N GLU A 83 -9.62 -0.61 30.41
CA GLU A 83 -9.54 -0.20 29.01
C GLU A 83 -8.27 -0.73 28.33
N PRO A 84 -8.34 -1.08 27.03
CA PRO A 84 -7.18 -1.51 26.27
C PRO A 84 -6.23 -0.35 26.01
N ILE A 85 -4.92 -0.64 26.00
CA ILE A 85 -3.84 0.35 25.86
C ILE A 85 -3.48 0.67 24.40
N ASN A 86 -4.01 -0.08 23.43
CA ASN A 86 -3.69 0.05 22.01
C ASN A 86 -4.80 0.73 21.18
N THR A 87 -6.02 0.84 21.72
CA THR A 87 -7.21 1.26 20.98
C THR A 87 -7.95 2.34 21.74
N PRO A 88 -8.41 3.43 21.08
CA PRO A 88 -9.25 4.43 21.76
C PRO A 88 -10.59 3.84 22.21
N ALA A 89 -11.24 4.51 23.16
CA ALA A 89 -12.55 4.14 23.70
C ALA A 89 -13.70 4.12 22.65
N TYR A 90 -13.48 4.62 21.43
CA TYR A 90 -14.45 4.64 20.35
C TYR A 90 -13.81 4.20 19.03
N LEU A 91 -14.55 3.40 18.27
CA LEU A 91 -14.31 3.04 16.89
C LEU A 91 -15.07 3.97 15.95
N VAL A 92 -14.57 4.09 14.74
CA VAL A 92 -15.16 4.94 13.71
C VAL A 92 -15.60 4.06 12.54
N ASP A 93 -16.91 4.08 12.24
CA ASP A 93 -17.45 3.41 11.04
C ASP A 93 -17.25 4.33 9.84
N LEU A 94 -16.11 4.14 9.18
CA LEU A 94 -15.72 4.86 7.98
C LEU A 94 -16.56 4.46 6.75
N CYS A 95 -17.35 3.40 6.83
CA CYS A 95 -18.26 3.01 5.75
C CYS A 95 -19.58 3.76 5.78
N ARG A 96 -19.94 4.38 6.91
CA ARG A 96 -21.18 5.16 7.05
C ARG A 96 -20.91 6.64 6.86
N LEU A 97 -21.82 7.34 6.16
CA LEU A 97 -21.82 8.80 6.06
C LEU A 97 -23.15 9.36 6.63
N PRO A 98 -23.10 10.31 7.59
CA PRO A 98 -21.89 10.79 8.26
C PRO A 98 -21.21 9.65 9.03
N VAL A 99 -19.92 9.82 9.25
CA VAL A 99 -19.10 8.89 10.01
C VAL A 99 -19.67 8.68 11.41
N VAL A 100 -19.90 7.43 11.80
CA VAL A 100 -20.52 7.08 13.10
C VAL A 100 -19.45 6.65 14.11
N LYS A 101 -19.44 7.31 15.28
CA LYS A 101 -18.61 6.89 16.43
C LYS A 101 -19.34 5.81 17.22
N THR A 102 -18.72 4.64 17.33
CA THR A 102 -19.23 3.48 18.08
C THR A 102 -18.33 3.24 19.28
N PRO A 103 -18.82 3.23 20.52
CA PRO A 103 -18.01 2.83 21.68
C PRO A 103 -17.31 1.48 21.44
N LEU A 104 -16.05 1.36 21.88
CA LEU A 104 -15.32 0.09 21.81
C LEU A 104 -15.90 -0.94 22.78
N TYR A 105 -16.41 -0.45 23.92
CA TYR A 105 -17.05 -1.24 24.97
C TYR A 105 -18.45 -0.69 25.27
N SER A 106 -19.43 -1.59 25.40
CA SER A 106 -20.76 -1.26 25.88
C SER A 106 -20.87 -1.65 27.35
N ALA A 107 -20.95 -0.65 28.23
CA ALA A 107 -21.16 -0.85 29.67
C ALA A 107 -22.53 -1.46 29.98
N GLU A 108 -23.56 -1.10 29.21
CA GLU A 108 -24.92 -1.66 29.35
C GLU A 108 -24.94 -3.16 29.05
N LEU A 109 -24.25 -3.59 27.99
CA LEU A 109 -24.23 -4.98 27.57
C LEU A 109 -23.10 -5.81 28.21
N GLN A 110 -22.14 -5.14 28.86
CA GLN A 110 -20.86 -5.70 29.33
C GLN A 110 -20.12 -6.46 28.22
N ARG A 111 -20.05 -5.86 27.02
CA ARG A 111 -19.53 -6.50 25.80
C ARG A 111 -18.65 -5.58 25.01
N TRP A 112 -17.61 -6.16 24.43
CA TRP A 112 -16.70 -5.50 23.52
C TRP A 112 -17.16 -5.64 22.08
N PHE A 113 -16.88 -4.60 21.29
CA PHE A 113 -17.14 -4.60 19.86
C PHE A 113 -16.24 -5.60 19.14
N VAL A 114 -16.83 -6.33 18.19
CA VAL A 114 -16.16 -7.33 17.35
C VAL A 114 -16.52 -7.03 15.89
N ARG A 115 -15.50 -6.81 15.06
CA ARG A 115 -15.65 -6.71 13.60
C ARG A 115 -16.10 -8.04 13.01
N ALA A 116 -16.75 -7.99 11.86
CA ALA A 116 -17.30 -9.15 11.18
C ALA A 116 -16.84 -9.12 9.71
N ASP A 117 -15.98 -10.07 9.35
CA ASP A 117 -15.28 -10.15 8.07
C ASP A 117 -14.79 -11.57 7.81
N SER A 118 -14.31 -11.79 6.59
CA SER A 118 -13.87 -13.11 6.14
C SER A 118 -12.42 -13.47 6.48
N ASP A 119 -11.53 -12.49 6.74
CA ASP A 119 -10.08 -12.76 6.83
C ASP A 119 -9.20 -11.76 7.63
N TYR A 120 -9.75 -10.96 8.56
CA TYR A 120 -8.98 -9.94 9.33
C TYR A 120 -8.36 -8.82 8.49
N ILE A 121 -8.83 -8.63 7.25
CA ILE A 121 -8.36 -7.56 6.37
C ILE A 121 -9.42 -6.46 6.31
N PRO A 122 -9.03 -5.16 6.37
CA PRO A 122 -9.96 -4.07 6.11
C PRO A 122 -10.63 -4.25 4.76
N PHE A 123 -11.97 -4.38 4.76
CA PHE A 123 -12.80 -4.21 3.57
C PHE A 123 -12.45 -5.18 2.42
N ASN A 124 -12.31 -6.48 2.72
CA ASN A 124 -12.00 -7.50 1.71
C ASN A 124 -13.22 -8.00 0.91
N ALA A 125 -14.28 -7.23 0.82
CA ALA A 125 -15.36 -7.60 -0.07
C ALA A 125 -14.85 -7.41 -1.49
N GLN A 126 -14.46 -8.51 -2.15
CA GLN A 126 -13.88 -8.45 -3.50
C GLN A 126 -14.95 -8.25 -4.59
N ALA A 127 -16.23 -8.43 -4.25
CA ALA A 127 -17.34 -8.27 -5.17
C ALA A 127 -17.85 -6.81 -5.19
N PRO A 128 -17.89 -6.13 -6.35
CA PRO A 128 -18.64 -4.89 -6.55
C PRO A 128 -20.01 -4.94 -5.89
N GLY A 129 -20.53 -3.78 -5.46
CA GLY A 129 -21.89 -3.71 -4.95
C GLY A 129 -22.08 -4.31 -3.55
N THR A 130 -21.00 -4.63 -2.84
CA THR A 130 -21.07 -4.95 -1.42
C THR A 130 -20.97 -3.67 -0.58
N LEU A 131 -21.54 -3.68 0.63
CA LEU A 131 -21.55 -2.53 1.54
C LEU A 131 -20.13 -2.04 1.93
N TYR A 132 -19.14 -2.92 1.77
CA TYR A 132 -17.82 -2.79 2.36
C TYR A 132 -16.69 -2.97 1.35
N ARG A 133 -16.95 -2.94 0.03
CA ARG A 133 -15.90 -2.88 -1.02
C ARG A 133 -15.64 -1.44 -1.41
N ARG A 134 -14.56 -0.85 -0.91
CA ARG A 134 -14.37 0.61 -0.98
C ARG A 134 -12.91 1.04 -1.15
N GLU A 135 -12.11 0.21 -1.83
CA GLU A 135 -10.68 0.46 -2.05
C GLU A 135 -10.40 1.88 -2.58
N ALA A 136 -11.26 2.45 -3.44
CA ALA A 136 -11.17 3.87 -3.85
C ALA A 136 -11.82 4.90 -2.91
N PHE A 137 -12.91 4.59 -2.20
CA PHE A 137 -13.64 5.57 -1.36
C PHE A 137 -12.81 6.06 -0.15
N LEU A 138 -11.99 5.20 0.44
CA LEU A 138 -11.05 5.61 1.48
C LEU A 138 -9.70 6.05 0.90
N GLY A 139 -9.52 6.03 -0.43
CA GLY A 139 -8.33 6.52 -1.14
C GLY A 139 -7.03 6.26 -0.39
N ASN A 140 -6.57 5.01 -0.31
CA ASN A 140 -5.36 4.61 0.44
C ASN A 140 -5.30 5.01 1.93
N ALA A 141 -6.30 5.73 2.48
CA ALA A 141 -6.22 6.34 3.80
C ALA A 141 -6.41 5.33 4.94
N ASN A 142 -6.93 4.13 4.67
CA ASN A 142 -7.19 3.14 5.72
C ASN A 142 -6.88 1.65 5.42
N SER A 143 -6.60 1.21 4.19
CA SER A 143 -6.75 -0.24 3.92
C SER A 143 -5.69 -0.98 3.11
N LEU A 144 -4.57 -0.40 2.67
CA LEU A 144 -3.64 -1.22 1.83
C LEU A 144 -2.15 -1.14 2.16
N SER A 145 -1.61 -0.04 2.67
CA SER A 145 -0.16 0.03 2.95
C SER A 145 0.26 -0.63 4.27
N GLU A 146 -0.60 -0.65 5.31
CA GLU A 146 -0.20 -1.07 6.67
C GLU A 146 -1.32 -1.83 7.39
N VAL A 147 -1.50 -3.11 7.04
CA VAL A 147 -2.54 -4.02 7.60
C VAL A 147 -2.47 -4.08 9.14
N SER A 148 -1.27 -4.05 9.71
CA SER A 148 -1.04 -4.11 11.16
C SER A 148 -1.70 -2.96 11.93
N ASN A 149 -1.71 -1.74 11.39
CA ASN A 149 -2.33 -0.58 12.05
C ASN A 149 -3.87 -0.72 12.08
N TYR A 150 -4.47 -1.21 11.00
CA TYR A 150 -5.90 -1.49 10.97
C TYR A 150 -6.25 -2.63 11.93
N GLN A 151 -5.46 -3.70 11.92
CA GLN A 151 -5.63 -4.83 12.83
C GLN A 151 -5.62 -4.40 14.29
N ASN A 152 -4.62 -3.58 14.65
CA ASN A 152 -4.49 -3.00 15.97
C ASN A 152 -5.68 -2.13 16.37
N ALA A 153 -6.22 -1.33 15.45
CA ALA A 153 -7.31 -0.40 15.75
C ALA A 153 -8.69 -1.08 15.89
N TYR A 154 -8.91 -2.21 15.21
CA TYR A 154 -10.25 -2.79 15.06
C TYR A 154 -10.43 -4.21 15.60
N TYR A 155 -9.36 -5.00 15.64
CA TYR A 155 -9.44 -6.41 16.02
C TYR A 155 -8.73 -6.70 17.34
N ASP A 156 -7.55 -6.12 17.52
CA ASP A 156 -6.72 -6.35 18.68
C ASP A 156 -7.15 -5.47 19.85
N LYS A 157 -7.41 -6.10 21.00
CA LYS A 157 -7.58 -5.43 22.28
C LYS A 157 -6.43 -5.87 23.18
N VAL A 158 -5.55 -4.94 23.51
CA VAL A 158 -4.35 -5.21 24.31
C VAL A 158 -4.48 -4.61 25.69
N PHE A 159 -4.26 -5.41 26.73
CA PHE A 159 -4.38 -5.05 28.13
C PHE A 159 -3.04 -5.25 28.84
N LEU A 160 -2.66 -4.30 29.68
CA LEU A 160 -1.52 -4.46 30.59
C LEU A 160 -1.99 -5.17 31.88
N LEU A 161 -1.43 -6.35 32.15
CA LEU A 161 -1.74 -7.15 33.31
C LEU A 161 -0.67 -6.99 34.38
N SER A 162 -1.10 -6.79 35.63
CA SER A 162 -0.22 -6.87 36.79
C SER A 162 0.20 -8.31 37.10
N ALA A 163 1.29 -8.46 37.85
CA ALA A 163 1.75 -9.76 38.38
C ALA A 163 0.68 -10.53 39.18
N LYS A 164 -0.27 -9.82 39.80
CA LYS A 164 -1.39 -10.45 40.51
C LYS A 164 -2.43 -10.99 39.54
N GLN A 165 -2.74 -10.23 38.50
CA GLN A 165 -3.76 -10.59 37.50
C GLN A 165 -3.34 -11.80 36.66
N THR A 166 -2.03 -12.03 36.47
CA THR A 166 -1.50 -13.17 35.70
C THR A 166 -1.61 -14.53 36.42
N ASN A 167 -2.20 -14.61 37.62
CA ASN A 167 -2.31 -15.84 38.41
C ASN A 167 -3.63 -16.61 38.30
N GLY A 168 -4.61 -16.18 37.49
CA GLY A 168 -5.88 -16.89 37.35
C GLY A 168 -6.24 -17.25 35.90
N ALA A 169 -7.46 -16.91 35.48
CA ALA A 169 -8.05 -17.37 34.23
C ALA A 169 -8.79 -16.25 33.50
N LEU A 170 -8.75 -16.31 32.16
CA LEU A 170 -9.50 -15.45 31.27
C LEU A 170 -10.74 -16.19 30.77
N THR A 171 -11.93 -15.65 31.02
CA THR A 171 -13.18 -16.17 30.49
C THR A 171 -13.62 -15.32 29.30
N LEU A 172 -13.96 -15.97 28.19
CA LEU A 172 -14.44 -15.35 26.96
C LEU A 172 -15.84 -15.89 26.63
N HIS A 173 -16.73 -15.04 26.13
CA HIS A 173 -18.08 -15.43 25.75
C HIS A 173 -18.52 -14.78 24.43
N ASN A 174 -19.05 -15.59 23.51
CA ASN A 174 -19.63 -15.15 22.25
C ASN A 174 -21.14 -14.95 22.40
N TYR A 175 -21.59 -13.70 22.39
CA TYR A 175 -23.01 -13.31 22.41
C TYR A 175 -23.62 -13.10 21.03
N ALA A 176 -22.93 -13.43 19.93
CA ALA A 176 -23.55 -13.40 18.60
C ALA A 176 -24.64 -14.47 18.49
N PRO A 177 -25.79 -14.18 17.87
CA PRO A 177 -26.93 -15.10 17.83
C PRO A 177 -26.68 -16.31 16.90
N SER A 178 -26.01 -16.09 15.78
CA SER A 178 -25.90 -17.06 14.68
C SER A 178 -24.46 -17.39 14.26
N ASN A 179 -23.51 -16.50 14.50
CA ASN A 179 -22.15 -16.61 13.98
C ASN A 179 -21.14 -17.06 15.03
N SER A 180 -20.29 -18.02 14.67
CA SER A 180 -19.15 -18.41 15.50
C SER A 180 -18.12 -17.29 15.53
N MET A 181 -17.36 -17.19 16.62
CA MET A 181 -16.33 -16.18 16.79
C MET A 181 -14.95 -16.85 16.76
N HIS A 182 -14.07 -16.37 15.90
CA HIS A 182 -12.66 -16.73 15.93
C HIS A 182 -11.93 -15.76 16.84
N VAL A 183 -11.27 -16.29 17.88
CA VAL A 183 -10.54 -15.50 18.86
C VAL A 183 -9.10 -16.00 18.95
N GLN A 184 -8.12 -15.11 18.87
CA GLN A 184 -6.72 -15.40 19.19
C GLN A 184 -6.37 -14.69 20.50
N VAL A 185 -5.67 -15.38 21.38
CA VAL A 185 -5.31 -14.89 22.70
C VAL A 185 -3.83 -15.13 22.93
N ASP A 186 -3.11 -14.04 23.15
CA ASP A 186 -1.67 -14.06 23.36
C ASP A 186 -1.31 -13.42 24.70
N PHE A 187 -0.34 -14.02 25.38
CA PHE A 187 0.27 -13.46 26.57
C PHE A 187 1.77 -13.26 26.34
N ALA A 188 2.26 -12.04 26.52
CA ALA A 188 3.67 -11.71 26.37
C ALA A 188 4.20 -11.00 27.62
N PRO A 189 5.29 -11.46 28.26
CA PRO A 189 5.89 -10.73 29.37
C PRO A 189 6.49 -9.40 28.85
N THR A 190 6.45 -8.34 29.67
CA THR A 190 7.13 -7.09 29.32
C THR A 190 8.58 -7.11 29.82
N ARG A 191 9.51 -6.56 29.02
CA ARG A 191 10.93 -6.42 29.39
C ARG A 191 11.19 -5.22 30.30
N ASP A 192 10.33 -4.21 30.21
CA ASP A 192 10.38 -3.00 31.01
C ASP A 192 8.97 -2.66 31.55
N GLN A 193 8.90 -1.77 32.55
CA GLN A 193 7.66 -1.33 33.16
C GLN A 193 6.93 -0.26 32.36
N ASN A 194 7.64 0.60 31.62
CA ASN A 194 7.06 1.70 30.87
C ASN A 194 7.27 1.56 29.34
N CYS A 195 8.23 0.77 28.87
CA CYS A 195 8.50 0.58 27.44
C CYS A 195 8.17 -0.82 26.93
N LEU A 196 7.51 -0.86 25.77
CA LEU A 196 7.37 -2.06 24.94
C LEU A 196 8.40 -2.00 23.81
N PHE A 197 9.45 -2.81 23.89
CA PHE A 197 10.48 -2.93 22.84
C PHE A 197 10.11 -4.02 21.83
N PHE A 198 10.31 -3.75 20.54
CA PHE A 198 9.92 -4.64 19.46
C PHE A 198 10.73 -4.38 18.18
N ALA A 199 10.82 -5.38 17.29
CA ALA A 199 11.57 -5.29 16.04
C ALA A 199 10.62 -5.40 14.83
N PRO A 200 10.26 -4.29 14.17
CA PRO A 200 9.37 -4.34 13.01
C PRO A 200 10.08 -4.84 11.74
N ALA A 201 9.30 -5.42 10.82
CA ALA A 201 9.80 -5.80 9.51
C ALA A 201 10.24 -4.56 8.68
N PRO A 202 11.37 -4.62 7.96
CA PRO A 202 11.80 -3.52 7.08
C PRO A 202 10.74 -3.17 6.04
N GLY A 203 10.27 -1.92 6.04
CA GLY A 203 9.17 -1.46 5.18
C GLY A 203 7.86 -1.22 5.92
N ARG A 204 7.72 -1.73 7.15
CA ARG A 204 6.59 -1.38 8.02
C ARG A 204 6.73 0.05 8.50
N VAL A 205 5.71 0.87 8.29
CA VAL A 205 5.67 2.27 8.74
C VAL A 205 5.40 2.32 10.24
N ILE A 206 6.41 2.74 11.00
CA ILE A 206 6.29 3.05 12.42
C ILE A 206 5.89 4.51 12.56
N LYS A 207 4.64 4.76 12.92
CA LYS A 207 4.13 6.07 13.30
C LYS A 207 4.25 6.23 14.81
N ARG A 208 4.18 7.46 15.32
CA ARG A 208 4.10 7.71 16.77
C ARG A 208 2.91 7.00 17.42
N SER A 209 1.82 6.78 16.70
CA SER A 209 0.66 6.03 17.21
C SER A 209 0.70 4.52 16.99
N SER A 210 1.73 3.99 16.31
CA SER A 210 1.83 2.55 16.06
C SER A 210 1.82 1.75 17.36
N PHE A 211 1.36 0.51 17.26
CA PHE A 211 1.35 -0.43 18.37
C PHE A 211 2.01 -1.75 17.92
N PRO A 212 2.91 -2.33 18.74
CA PRO A 212 3.54 -3.59 18.40
C PRO A 212 2.58 -4.77 18.48
N THR A 213 2.75 -5.73 17.58
CA THR A 213 2.09 -7.03 17.67
C THR A 213 2.76 -7.88 18.76
N PRO A 214 2.06 -8.81 19.44
CA PRO A 214 2.68 -9.63 20.47
C PRO A 214 3.86 -10.46 19.98
N GLU A 215 3.81 -10.90 18.73
CA GLU A 215 4.89 -11.65 18.10
C GLU A 215 6.18 -10.81 18.08
N GLU A 216 6.09 -9.51 17.84
CA GLU A 216 7.25 -8.60 17.86
C GLU A 216 7.73 -8.25 19.27
N ILE A 217 6.84 -8.28 20.28
CA ILE A 217 7.20 -7.99 21.69
C ILE A 217 7.87 -9.22 22.34
N SER A 218 7.33 -10.40 22.05
CA SER A 218 7.78 -11.66 22.63
C SER A 218 9.05 -12.21 21.96
N GLY A 219 9.32 -11.82 20.72
CA GLY A 219 10.48 -12.28 19.95
C GLY A 219 11.82 -11.81 20.50
N ASP A 220 12.85 -12.62 20.27
CA ASP A 220 14.24 -12.22 20.44
C ASP A 220 14.67 -11.29 19.29
N PHE A 221 15.59 -10.37 19.58
CA PHE A 221 16.11 -9.42 18.61
C PHE A 221 17.17 -10.08 17.74
N GLN A 222 16.73 -10.76 16.67
CA GLN A 222 17.58 -11.59 15.81
C GLN A 222 17.47 -11.16 14.35
N TRP A 223 18.62 -11.09 13.67
CA TRP A 223 18.71 -10.78 12.24
C TRP A 223 19.71 -11.70 11.54
N GLN A 224 19.64 -11.72 10.20
CA GLN A 224 20.56 -12.46 9.35
C GLN A 224 21.06 -11.58 8.20
N ALA A 225 22.34 -11.67 7.90
CA ALA A 225 22.98 -10.98 6.79
C ALA A 225 23.99 -11.88 6.10
N SER A 226 24.32 -11.57 4.85
CA SER A 226 25.49 -12.14 4.17
C SER A 226 26.69 -11.19 4.27
N PRO A 227 27.95 -11.66 4.16
CA PRO A 227 29.12 -10.79 4.07
C PRO A 227 28.99 -9.77 2.91
N GLY A 228 29.38 -8.51 3.16
CA GLY A 228 29.25 -7.43 2.18
C GLY A 228 27.82 -6.88 2.01
N GLU A 229 26.93 -7.18 2.95
CA GLU A 229 25.56 -6.67 2.94
C GLU A 229 25.42 -5.40 3.80
N ARG A 230 24.60 -4.46 3.34
CA ARG A 230 24.09 -3.35 4.15
C ARG A 230 22.71 -3.76 4.68
N LEU A 231 22.65 -4.11 5.96
CA LEU A 231 21.43 -4.62 6.61
C LEU A 231 20.74 -3.50 7.42
N ALA A 232 19.41 -3.41 7.29
CA ALA A 232 18.57 -2.60 8.16
C ALA A 232 18.16 -3.39 9.41
N ILE A 233 18.69 -3.01 10.57
CA ILE A 233 18.29 -3.54 11.88
C ILE A 233 17.36 -2.51 12.52
N LEU A 234 16.09 -2.89 12.71
CA LEU A 234 15.04 -1.99 13.21
C LEU A 234 14.68 -2.35 14.64
N LEU A 235 14.79 -1.38 15.55
CA LEU A 235 14.36 -1.51 16.92
C LEU A 235 13.42 -0.36 17.27
N ALA A 236 12.18 -0.68 17.59
CA ALA A 236 11.18 0.29 18.01
C ALA A 236 10.84 0.13 19.49
N ALA A 237 10.40 1.22 20.10
CA ALA A 237 9.89 1.23 21.45
C ALA A 237 8.63 2.08 21.52
N ARG A 238 7.64 1.60 22.29
CA ARG A 238 6.43 2.35 22.65
C ARG A 238 6.42 2.60 24.15
N SER A 239 6.32 3.85 24.59
CA SER A 239 6.08 4.13 26.00
C SER A 239 4.60 3.93 26.36
N LEU A 240 4.33 3.55 27.61
CA LEU A 240 2.99 3.24 28.09
C LEU A 240 2.32 4.45 28.75
N GLU A 241 3.06 5.21 29.57
CA GLU A 241 2.49 6.35 30.30
C GLU A 241 3.38 7.58 30.30
N LYS A 242 4.70 7.43 30.44
CA LYS A 242 5.64 8.56 30.62
C LYS A 242 6.62 8.64 29.46
N ASP A 243 7.14 9.84 29.23
CA ASP A 243 8.29 10.05 28.36
C ASP A 243 9.50 9.26 28.88
N GLU A 244 10.27 8.69 27.96
CA GLU A 244 11.54 8.03 28.24
C GLU A 244 12.64 8.63 27.39
N LEU A 245 13.82 8.76 27.99
CA LEU A 245 15.03 9.23 27.34
C LEU A 245 16.17 8.30 27.71
N PHE A 246 16.70 7.58 26.73
CA PHE A 246 17.83 6.68 26.93
C PHE A 246 19.11 7.26 26.33
N ASP A 247 20.15 7.38 27.16
CA ASP A 247 21.52 7.48 26.68
C ASP A 247 21.99 6.07 26.33
N TYR A 248 22.17 5.79 25.04
CA TYR A 248 22.43 4.42 24.61
C TYR A 248 23.91 4.21 24.27
N GLU A 249 24.39 3.00 24.53
CA GLU A 249 25.73 2.55 24.16
C GLU A 249 25.66 1.19 23.47
N MET A 250 26.43 1.04 22.39
CA MET A 250 26.57 -0.23 21.69
C MET A 250 28.05 -0.48 21.39
N GLY A 251 28.54 -1.64 21.85
CA GLY A 251 29.91 -2.09 21.63
C GLY A 251 30.08 -2.92 20.36
N ALA A 252 31.27 -3.52 20.23
CA ALA A 252 31.52 -4.52 19.19
C ALA A 252 30.62 -5.74 19.39
N TRP A 253 30.24 -6.37 18.28
CA TRP A 253 29.48 -7.61 18.29
C TRP A 253 30.45 -8.78 18.25
N ALA A 254 30.31 -9.73 19.17
CA ALA A 254 31.26 -10.83 19.32
C ALA A 254 30.57 -12.18 19.13
N SER A 255 31.29 -13.12 18.53
CA SER A 255 30.88 -14.51 18.40
C SER A 255 31.53 -15.37 19.49
N GLU A 256 30.93 -16.54 19.77
CA GLU A 256 31.52 -17.52 20.69
C GLU A 256 32.87 -18.07 20.18
N SER A 257 33.10 -18.02 18.86
CA SER A 257 34.36 -18.43 18.21
C SER A 257 35.47 -17.38 18.31
N GLY A 258 35.22 -16.22 18.91
CA GLY A 258 36.20 -15.14 19.08
C GLY A 258 36.31 -14.16 17.91
N ASN A 259 35.49 -14.32 16.86
CA ASN A 259 35.36 -13.29 15.81
C ASN A 259 34.57 -12.10 16.35
N ALA A 260 34.89 -10.89 15.88
CA ALA A 260 34.17 -9.67 16.24
C ALA A 260 33.89 -8.78 15.03
N ILE A 261 32.78 -8.05 15.07
CA ILE A 261 32.45 -6.96 14.16
C ILE A 261 32.52 -5.67 14.97
N ALA A 262 33.39 -4.75 14.57
CA ALA A 262 33.62 -3.49 15.28
C ALA A 262 32.34 -2.61 15.29
N ALA A 263 32.19 -1.80 16.35
CA ALA A 263 31.02 -0.94 16.52
C ALA A 263 30.87 0.11 15.40
N GLU A 264 31.97 0.52 14.77
CA GLU A 264 31.99 1.47 13.64
C GLU A 264 31.25 0.99 12.39
N PHE A 265 31.00 -0.32 12.26
CA PHE A 265 30.19 -0.88 11.18
C PHE A 265 28.68 -0.77 11.42
N PHE A 266 28.27 -0.22 12.57
CA PHE A 266 26.87 -0.07 12.93
C PHE A 266 26.57 1.42 13.17
N ASP A 267 25.96 2.04 12.17
CA ASP A 267 25.54 3.44 12.24
C ASP A 267 24.12 3.53 12.79
N ILE A 268 23.96 4.15 13.96
CA ILE A 268 22.68 4.25 14.67
C ILE A 268 22.05 5.61 14.39
N ARG A 269 20.82 5.58 13.91
CA ARG A 269 19.99 6.75 13.59
C ARG A 269 18.65 6.64 14.28
N ILE A 270 18.07 7.78 14.65
CA ILE A 270 16.69 7.86 15.14
C ILE A 270 15.80 8.38 14.03
N LEU A 271 14.64 7.77 13.85
CA LEU A 271 13.64 8.23 12.89
C LEU A 271 12.98 9.52 13.38
N SER A 272 13.04 10.58 12.58
CA SER A 272 12.31 11.81 12.80
C SER A 272 10.99 11.84 12.02
N TYR A 273 10.08 12.67 12.52
CA TYR A 273 8.76 12.91 11.94
C TYR A 273 8.62 14.39 11.63
N LYS A 274 7.93 14.72 10.53
CA LYS A 274 7.53 16.08 10.19
C LYS A 274 6.02 16.20 10.14
N GLU A 275 5.52 17.42 10.27
CA GLU A 275 4.12 17.69 9.97
C GLU A 275 3.83 17.40 8.50
N ALA A 276 2.85 16.55 8.24
CA ALA A 276 2.25 16.36 6.94
C ALA A 276 1.60 17.68 6.49
N GLY A 277 1.76 18.04 5.22
CA GLY A 277 0.98 19.13 4.64
C GLY A 277 -0.52 18.88 4.84
N LYS A 278 -1.33 19.96 4.91
CA LYS A 278 -2.78 19.84 5.11
C LYS A 278 -3.34 18.75 4.19
N PRO A 279 -3.99 17.71 4.73
CA PRO A 279 -4.49 16.61 3.93
C PRO A 279 -5.43 17.18 2.86
N GLN A 280 -5.32 16.67 1.63
CA GLN A 280 -6.30 16.99 0.57
C GLN A 280 -7.69 16.44 0.93
N ILE A 281 -7.74 15.46 1.84
CA ILE A 281 -8.94 14.95 2.48
C ILE A 281 -9.25 15.87 3.68
N PRO A 282 -10.47 16.43 3.80
CA PRO A 282 -10.82 17.28 4.94
C PRO A 282 -10.49 16.60 6.27
N THR A 283 -9.88 17.36 7.19
CA THR A 283 -9.37 16.86 8.48
C THR A 283 -10.43 16.19 9.35
N GLU A 284 -11.71 16.52 9.16
CA GLU A 284 -12.78 15.72 9.73
C GLU A 284 -12.64 14.24 9.35
N TYR A 285 -12.46 13.81 8.09
CA TYR A 285 -12.38 12.36 7.75
C TYR A 285 -11.24 11.59 8.40
N LEU A 286 -10.26 12.28 8.97
CA LEU A 286 -9.22 11.72 9.83
C LEU A 286 -9.74 11.62 11.29
N HIS A 287 -10.86 10.91 11.49
CA HIS A 287 -11.64 10.98 12.74
C HIS A 287 -11.17 10.07 13.89
N TYR A 288 -10.11 9.28 13.72
CA TYR A 288 -9.50 8.62 14.87
C TYR A 288 -8.53 9.59 15.54
N PRO A 289 -8.63 9.87 16.85
CA PRO A 289 -7.66 10.71 17.55
C PRO A 289 -6.21 10.19 17.43
N SER A 290 -6.02 8.86 17.41
CA SER A 290 -4.72 8.22 17.18
C SER A 290 -4.25 8.26 15.71
N PHE A 291 -5.14 8.58 14.76
CA PHE A 291 -4.80 8.75 13.34
C PHE A 291 -4.89 10.20 12.88
N ALA A 292 -5.54 11.12 13.60
CA ALA A 292 -5.51 12.54 13.30
C ALA A 292 -4.10 13.07 13.53
N ASP A 293 -3.54 12.84 14.72
CA ASP A 293 -2.16 13.19 15.07
C ASP A 293 -1.13 12.40 14.24
N ALA A 294 -1.46 11.17 13.81
CA ALA A 294 -0.59 10.30 13.02
C ALA A 294 -0.81 10.35 11.50
N ALA A 295 -1.81 11.09 11.03
CA ALA A 295 -1.99 11.48 9.63
C ALA A 295 -1.46 12.88 9.39
N THR A 296 -1.34 13.69 10.45
CA THR A 296 -0.59 14.95 10.44
C THR A 296 0.91 14.75 10.58
N GLU A 297 1.42 13.52 10.73
CA GLU A 297 2.87 13.27 10.79
C GLU A 297 3.31 12.30 9.69
N GLN A 298 4.40 12.65 9.02
CA GLN A 298 5.07 11.81 8.03
C GLN A 298 6.49 11.50 8.49
N LEU A 299 6.96 10.31 8.15
CA LEU A 299 8.36 9.94 8.24
C LEU A 299 9.20 10.97 7.46
N ASP A 300 10.27 11.48 8.05
CA ASP A 300 11.10 12.50 7.42
C ASP A 300 12.53 12.02 7.19
N ARG A 301 13.33 11.93 8.25
CA ARG A 301 14.77 11.67 8.19
C ARG A 301 15.21 10.63 9.21
N LEU A 302 16.37 10.04 8.96
CA LEU A 302 17.13 9.26 9.92
C LEU A 302 18.26 10.16 10.45
N ILE A 303 18.12 10.61 11.70
CA ILE A 303 19.04 11.57 12.33
C ILE A 303 20.08 10.86 13.18
N ALA A 304 21.35 11.31 13.11
CA ALA A 304 22.35 10.86 14.08
C ALA A 304 22.04 11.46 15.45
N SER A 305 21.95 10.62 16.48
CA SER A 305 21.73 11.06 17.86
C SER A 305 22.28 9.99 18.80
N LYS A 306 22.98 10.37 19.87
CA LYS A 306 23.41 9.45 20.95
C LYS A 306 22.33 9.17 21.99
N GLN A 307 21.18 9.83 21.85
CA GLN A 307 20.03 9.69 22.73
C GLN A 307 18.84 9.14 21.96
N TRP A 308 18.05 8.31 22.63
CA TRP A 308 16.79 7.80 22.10
C TRP A 308 15.62 8.28 22.95
N GLU A 309 14.89 9.26 22.42
CA GLU A 309 13.68 9.80 23.04
C GLU A 309 12.45 9.03 22.57
N ILE A 310 11.59 8.68 23.54
CA ILE A 310 10.32 7.99 23.33
C ILE A 310 9.24 8.77 24.09
N PRO A 311 8.45 9.61 23.41
CA PRO A 311 7.41 10.39 24.06
C PRO A 311 6.32 9.50 24.66
N ALA A 312 5.62 10.00 25.67
CA ALA A 312 4.54 9.33 26.39
C ALA A 312 3.45 8.83 25.46
N LYS A 313 3.09 7.55 25.57
CA LYS A 313 2.05 6.88 24.77
C LYS A 313 2.35 6.88 23.26
N GLN A 314 3.62 7.04 22.89
CA GLN A 314 4.05 7.11 21.50
C GLN A 314 5.18 6.13 21.20
N CYS A 315 5.34 5.82 19.92
CA CYS A 315 6.44 5.04 19.39
C CYS A 315 7.60 5.93 18.92
N SER A 316 8.81 5.39 19.07
CA SER A 316 10.03 5.87 18.45
C SER A 316 10.77 4.70 17.81
N LEU A 317 11.52 4.96 16.74
CA LEU A 317 12.28 3.95 16.01
C LEU A 317 13.76 4.31 16.01
N MET A 318 14.57 3.39 16.53
CA MET A 318 16.00 3.33 16.35
C MET A 318 16.30 2.47 15.12
N TRP A 319 17.02 3.05 14.17
CA TRP A 319 17.49 2.43 12.96
C TRP A 319 18.98 2.17 13.06
N ILE A 320 19.40 0.91 12.98
CA ILE A 320 20.80 0.53 12.98
C ILE A 320 21.17 0.07 11.57
N ILE A 321 21.97 0.87 10.87
CA ILE A 321 22.52 0.57 9.55
C ILE A 321 23.77 -0.28 9.76
N ALA A 322 23.66 -1.59 9.57
CA ALA A 322 24.78 -2.52 9.71
C ALA A 322 25.48 -2.71 8.36
N LYS A 323 26.70 -2.17 8.21
CA LYS A 323 27.54 -2.30 7.02
C LYS A 323 28.49 -3.49 7.21
N ILE A 324 28.04 -4.69 6.85
CA ILE A 324 28.81 -5.92 7.10
C ILE A 324 30.00 -6.01 6.14
N PRO A 325 31.26 -6.07 6.63
CA PRO A 325 32.44 -6.23 5.77
C PRO A 325 32.38 -7.51 4.92
N GLU A 326 32.94 -7.48 3.70
CA GLU A 326 32.95 -8.64 2.77
C GLU A 326 33.74 -9.83 3.33
N GLU A 327 34.73 -9.57 4.19
CA GLU A 327 35.61 -10.53 4.83
C GLU A 327 35.08 -11.09 6.15
N THR A 328 33.89 -10.65 6.60
CA THR A 328 33.30 -11.10 7.87
C THR A 328 33.03 -12.60 7.83
N ALA A 329 33.54 -13.32 8.83
CA ALA A 329 33.37 -14.76 8.93
C ALA A 329 31.90 -15.14 9.21
N PRO A 330 31.38 -16.22 8.60
CA PRO A 330 30.07 -16.75 8.97
C PRO A 330 30.06 -17.25 10.41
N ASP A 331 29.22 -16.65 11.26
CA ASP A 331 29.04 -17.02 12.67
C ASP A 331 27.78 -16.35 13.24
N LYS A 332 27.42 -16.67 14.48
CA LYS A 332 26.43 -15.93 15.27
C LYS A 332 27.12 -14.93 16.17
N TYR A 333 26.87 -13.66 15.92
CA TYR A 333 27.42 -12.54 16.67
C TYR A 333 26.36 -12.02 17.64
N ARG A 334 26.76 -11.72 18.88
CA ARG A 334 25.90 -11.10 19.88
C ARG A 334 26.43 -9.70 20.21
N GLY A 335 25.51 -8.75 20.21
CA GLY A 335 25.71 -7.38 20.67
C GLY A 335 24.83 -7.07 21.88
N ILE A 336 25.25 -6.09 22.68
CA ILE A 336 24.45 -5.57 23.79
C ILE A 336 24.21 -4.09 23.53
N LEU A 337 22.93 -3.70 23.45
CA LEU A 337 22.51 -2.31 23.46
C LEU A 337 22.18 -1.93 24.90
N LYS A 338 23.07 -1.17 25.54
CA LYS A 338 22.85 -0.64 26.89
C LYS A 338 22.00 0.63 26.78
N LEU A 339 20.86 0.67 27.48
CA LEU A 339 19.95 1.83 27.51
C LEU A 339 20.01 2.56 28.87
N SER A 340 20.31 1.81 29.94
CA SER A 340 20.59 2.33 31.28
C SER A 340 21.43 1.33 32.07
N ASP A 341 21.73 1.62 33.33
CA ASP A 341 22.42 0.65 34.21
C ASP A 341 21.56 -0.57 34.56
N SER A 342 20.23 -0.47 34.46
CA SER A 342 19.29 -1.55 34.78
C SER A 342 18.64 -2.17 33.54
N LEU A 343 18.77 -1.56 32.37
CA LEU A 343 18.13 -1.99 31.13
C LEU A 343 19.15 -2.15 30.01
N SER A 344 19.21 -3.36 29.47
CA SER A 344 20.03 -3.69 28.31
C SER A 344 19.30 -4.69 27.43
N LEU A 345 19.46 -4.55 26.12
CA LEU A 345 18.83 -5.43 25.13
C LEU A 345 19.92 -6.28 24.47
N SER A 346 19.72 -7.60 24.47
CA SER A 346 20.58 -8.54 23.75
C SER A 346 20.14 -8.60 22.30
N LEU A 347 21.08 -8.36 21.39
CA LEU A 347 20.87 -8.37 19.94
C LEU A 347 21.70 -9.50 19.32
N GLU A 348 21.15 -10.24 18.35
CA GLU A 348 21.86 -11.33 17.67
C GLU A 348 21.83 -11.17 16.15
N LEU A 349 22.96 -11.45 15.51
CA LEU A 349 23.16 -11.34 14.07
C LEU A 349 23.87 -12.59 13.57
N GLU A 350 23.20 -13.40 12.74
CA GLU A 350 23.83 -14.53 12.05
C GLU A 350 24.39 -14.03 10.71
N ILE A 351 25.71 -14.15 10.55
CA ILE A 351 26.38 -13.97 9.27
C ILE A 351 26.33 -15.30 8.52
N LEU A 352 25.60 -15.31 7.41
CA LEU A 352 25.34 -16.49 6.60
C LEU A 352 26.58 -16.85 5.76
N PRO A 353 26.86 -18.15 5.52
CA PRO A 353 27.93 -18.60 4.63
C PRO A 353 27.53 -18.47 3.14
N LEU A 354 26.97 -17.33 2.75
CA LEU A 354 26.44 -17.07 1.42
C LEU A 354 27.19 -15.91 0.77
N LYS A 355 27.69 -16.13 -0.45
CA LYS A 355 28.25 -15.06 -1.29
C LYS A 355 27.21 -14.63 -2.31
N LEU A 356 26.54 -13.52 -2.04
CA LEU A 356 25.45 -13.04 -2.88
C LEU A 356 25.95 -12.47 -4.22
N VAL A 357 25.26 -12.84 -5.30
CA VAL A 357 25.47 -12.33 -6.65
C VAL A 357 25.20 -10.81 -6.69
N LYS A 358 26.03 -10.05 -7.43
CA LYS A 358 25.77 -8.64 -7.71
C LYS A 358 24.75 -8.52 -8.84
N SER A 359 23.81 -7.58 -8.72
CA SER A 359 22.81 -7.34 -9.76
C SER A 359 23.44 -6.57 -10.92
N GLU A 360 23.19 -7.04 -12.14
CA GLU A 360 23.55 -6.34 -13.38
C GLU A 360 22.45 -5.34 -13.81
N ARG A 361 21.41 -5.14 -13.00
CA ARG A 361 20.33 -4.19 -13.32
C ARG A 361 20.84 -2.75 -13.28
N ILE A 362 20.25 -1.89 -14.12
CA ILE A 362 20.45 -0.46 -13.98
C ILE A 362 19.56 0.06 -12.85
N TYR A 363 20.18 0.60 -11.81
CA TYR A 363 19.49 1.30 -10.73
C TYR A 363 19.80 2.78 -10.89
N GLY A 364 18.80 3.49 -11.38
CA GLY A 364 18.89 4.85 -11.86
C GLY A 364 18.18 5.86 -10.95
N LEU A 365 18.68 7.08 -10.85
CA LEU A 365 17.96 8.20 -10.24
C LEU A 365 18.06 9.48 -11.07
N TRP A 366 17.06 10.34 -10.92
CA TRP A 366 17.15 11.72 -11.35
C TRP A 366 17.78 12.54 -10.22
N THR A 367 18.66 13.47 -10.56
CA THR A 367 19.31 14.37 -9.61
C THR A 367 19.66 15.68 -10.30
N ASN A 368 19.55 16.81 -9.60
CA ASN A 368 19.97 18.12 -10.10
C ASN A 368 21.25 18.64 -9.42
N SER A 369 21.91 17.81 -8.62
CA SER A 369 23.09 18.19 -7.83
C SER A 369 24.41 17.64 -8.39
N LEU A 370 24.36 16.68 -9.31
CA LEU A 370 25.52 15.98 -9.84
C LEU A 370 25.57 16.06 -11.37
N PRO A 371 26.75 16.24 -11.98
CA PRO A 371 28.01 16.69 -11.38
C PRO A 371 28.02 18.22 -11.20
N GLY A 372 27.69 18.70 -10.00
CA GLY A 372 27.72 20.12 -9.65
C GLY A 372 29.14 20.70 -9.51
N ASN A 373 29.21 22.00 -9.17
CA ASN A 373 30.48 22.73 -9.04
C ASN A 373 31.19 22.55 -7.68
N ASN A 374 30.53 21.98 -6.68
CA ASN A 374 31.11 21.73 -5.36
C ASN A 374 31.66 20.29 -5.28
N ALA A 375 32.98 20.13 -5.34
CA ALA A 375 33.63 18.82 -5.37
C ALA A 375 33.37 17.98 -4.11
N ASP A 376 33.42 18.57 -2.91
CA ASP A 376 33.21 17.85 -1.66
C ASP A 376 31.76 17.33 -1.53
N ALA A 377 30.78 18.17 -1.86
CA ALA A 377 29.38 17.77 -1.89
C ALA A 377 29.12 16.71 -2.97
N ARG A 378 29.71 16.89 -4.15
CA ARG A 378 29.59 15.95 -5.28
C ARG A 378 30.15 14.57 -4.92
N ASN A 379 31.36 14.51 -4.37
CA ASN A 379 32.02 13.25 -4.02
C ASN A 379 31.24 12.51 -2.92
N ARG A 380 30.75 13.23 -1.90
CA ARG A 380 29.94 12.66 -0.82
C ARG A 380 28.62 12.08 -1.31
N GLN A 381 27.90 12.80 -2.16
CA GLN A 381 26.64 12.33 -2.76
C GLN A 381 26.87 11.13 -3.69
N CYS A 382 27.97 11.14 -4.46
CA CYS A 382 28.34 10.01 -5.29
C CYS A 382 28.64 8.76 -4.46
N GLN A 383 29.39 8.91 -3.37
CA GLN A 383 29.64 7.83 -2.43
C GLN A 383 28.32 7.28 -1.85
N ASP A 384 27.42 8.15 -1.40
CA ASP A 384 26.11 7.75 -0.87
C ASP A 384 25.27 6.97 -1.90
N LEU A 385 25.23 7.44 -3.15
CA LEU A 385 24.59 6.71 -4.26
C LEU A 385 25.18 5.31 -4.45
N ARG A 386 26.52 5.18 -4.46
CA ARG A 386 27.21 3.89 -4.61
C ARG A 386 26.96 2.95 -3.44
N GLU A 387 27.03 3.45 -2.21
CA GLU A 387 26.74 2.68 -1.00
C GLU A 387 25.31 2.13 -0.99
N HIS A 388 24.37 2.83 -1.62
CA HIS A 388 22.98 2.40 -1.76
C HIS A 388 22.72 1.54 -3.00
N GLY A 389 23.72 1.28 -3.84
CA GLY A 389 23.62 0.42 -5.02
C GLY A 389 23.12 1.12 -6.28
N ILE A 390 22.97 2.45 -6.26
CA ILE A 390 22.70 3.24 -7.47
C ILE A 390 23.95 3.28 -8.33
N ASN A 391 23.77 3.02 -9.63
CA ASN A 391 24.86 2.94 -10.58
C ASN A 391 24.68 3.87 -11.79
N THR A 392 23.53 4.53 -11.90
CA THR A 392 23.21 5.41 -13.04
C THR A 392 22.43 6.64 -12.59
N PHE A 393 22.67 7.79 -13.20
CA PHE A 393 21.82 8.98 -13.06
C PHE A 393 21.82 9.82 -14.33
N PHE A 394 20.82 10.70 -14.46
CA PHE A 394 20.72 11.61 -15.60
C PHE A 394 21.81 12.68 -15.55
N LEU A 395 22.40 12.99 -16.70
CA LEU A 395 23.05 14.28 -16.92
C LEU A 395 22.05 15.22 -17.60
N ASP A 396 22.16 16.53 -17.37
CA ASP A 396 21.28 17.50 -18.01
C ASP A 396 22.00 18.83 -18.31
N PRO A 397 21.41 19.72 -19.13
CA PRO A 397 22.02 21.01 -19.44
C PRO A 397 22.14 22.00 -18.27
N TRP A 398 21.47 21.79 -17.13
CA TRP A 398 21.60 22.65 -15.95
C TRP A 398 22.79 22.27 -15.09
N THR A 399 23.08 20.97 -14.97
CA THR A 399 24.21 20.43 -14.20
C THR A 399 25.49 20.33 -15.03
N VAL A 400 25.35 19.99 -16.31
CA VAL A 400 26.44 19.84 -17.29
C VAL A 400 26.12 20.66 -18.54
N PRO A 401 26.24 22.00 -18.47
CA PRO A 401 25.91 22.87 -19.60
C PRO A 401 26.84 22.64 -20.78
N VAL A 402 26.25 22.60 -21.98
CA VAL A 402 26.95 22.65 -23.27
C VAL A 402 26.54 23.94 -23.95
N SER A 403 27.45 24.91 -24.04
CA SER A 403 27.20 26.16 -24.75
C SER A 403 27.53 26.04 -26.25
N ILE A 404 26.94 26.92 -27.05
CA ILE A 404 27.18 26.98 -28.51
C ILE A 404 28.10 28.17 -28.77
N ASN A 405 29.25 27.93 -29.39
CA ASN A 405 30.21 28.95 -29.78
C ASN A 405 29.69 29.82 -30.94
N GLU A 406 30.38 30.93 -31.22
CA GLU A 406 30.02 31.82 -32.34
C GLU A 406 30.02 31.11 -33.69
N ASP A 407 30.84 30.09 -33.91
CA ASP A 407 30.84 29.34 -35.17
C ASP A 407 29.72 28.28 -35.24
N GLY A 408 28.93 28.09 -34.16
CA GLY A 408 27.90 27.06 -34.04
C GLY A 408 28.40 25.71 -33.54
N SER A 409 29.69 25.57 -33.16
CA SER A 409 30.22 24.35 -32.53
C SER A 409 29.88 24.29 -31.03
N PRO A 410 29.77 23.09 -30.44
CA PRO A 410 29.56 22.95 -29.00
C PRO A 410 30.86 23.18 -28.23
N ASN A 411 30.78 23.85 -27.07
CA ASN A 411 31.83 23.79 -26.06
C ASN A 411 31.61 22.54 -25.19
N LEU A 412 32.47 21.54 -25.39
CA LEU A 412 32.37 20.23 -24.73
C LEU A 412 33.22 20.11 -23.45
N GLN A 413 33.93 21.15 -23.02
CA GLN A 413 34.86 21.05 -21.90
C GLN A 413 34.17 20.49 -20.64
N ARG A 414 33.04 21.07 -20.24
CA ARG A 414 32.31 20.65 -19.04
C ARG A 414 31.71 19.24 -19.18
N PHE A 415 31.27 18.89 -20.39
CA PHE A 415 30.78 17.55 -20.68
C PHE A 415 31.91 16.51 -20.58
N GLN A 416 33.10 16.82 -21.11
CA GLN A 416 34.28 15.98 -20.98
C GLN A 416 34.71 15.77 -19.52
N GLU A 417 34.74 16.84 -18.72
CA GLU A 417 35.02 16.78 -17.28
C GLU A 417 34.01 15.86 -16.55
N ALA A 418 32.73 15.95 -16.90
CA ALA A 418 31.69 15.09 -16.35
C ALA A 418 31.89 13.61 -16.73
N LEU A 419 32.23 13.31 -17.99
CA LEU A 419 32.49 11.94 -18.45
C LEU A 419 33.71 11.33 -17.75
N GLN A 420 34.79 12.10 -17.59
CA GLN A 420 35.99 11.65 -16.87
C GLN A 420 35.66 11.35 -15.41
N TRP A 421 34.92 12.24 -14.75
CA TRP A 421 34.48 12.02 -13.38
C TRP A 421 33.56 10.79 -13.23
N LEU A 422 32.59 10.60 -14.15
CA LEU A 422 31.75 9.40 -14.17
C LEU A 422 32.57 8.11 -14.29
N LYS A 423 33.66 8.16 -15.08
CA LYS A 423 34.55 7.02 -15.30
C LYS A 423 35.38 6.69 -14.06
N GLU A 424 35.90 7.72 -13.39
CA GLU A 424 36.61 7.60 -12.12
C GLU A 424 35.71 7.01 -11.02
N GLU A 425 34.46 7.43 -10.96
CA GLU A 425 33.48 6.94 -9.97
C GLU A 425 32.81 5.63 -10.36
N GLY A 426 33.02 5.12 -11.58
CA GLY A 426 32.39 3.90 -12.08
C GLY A 426 30.88 3.99 -12.28
N MET A 427 30.37 5.19 -12.59
CA MET A 427 28.94 5.48 -12.78
C MET A 427 28.54 5.45 -14.27
N ASN A 428 27.25 5.22 -14.54
CA ASN A 428 26.63 5.26 -15.87
C ASN A 428 27.24 4.29 -16.90
N GLN A 429 27.89 3.21 -16.46
CA GLN A 429 28.67 2.31 -17.33
C GLN A 429 27.84 1.59 -18.41
N LYS A 430 26.52 1.47 -18.20
CA LYS A 430 25.62 0.75 -19.13
C LYS A 430 24.84 1.68 -20.05
N ILE A 431 24.49 2.86 -19.57
CA ILE A 431 23.71 3.84 -20.30
C ILE A 431 24.04 5.23 -19.76
N LEU A 432 24.23 6.18 -20.67
CA LEU A 432 24.40 7.59 -20.38
C LEU A 432 23.27 8.37 -21.05
N ILE A 433 22.38 8.92 -20.24
CA ILE A 433 21.27 9.76 -20.71
C ILE A 433 21.61 11.21 -20.41
N TYR A 434 21.57 12.05 -21.44
CA TYR A 434 21.67 13.51 -21.33
C TYR A 434 20.31 14.14 -21.66
N GLY A 435 19.62 14.68 -20.65
CA GLY A 435 18.16 14.77 -20.65
C GLY A 435 17.53 16.07 -20.14
N ILE A 436 16.26 16.26 -20.54
CA ILE A 436 15.51 17.53 -20.61
C ILE A 436 16.34 18.62 -21.29
N LEU A 437 16.33 18.66 -22.62
CA LEU A 437 17.24 19.50 -23.41
C LEU A 437 16.83 20.98 -23.50
N GLY A 438 15.81 21.43 -22.76
CA GLY A 438 15.20 22.76 -22.89
C GLY A 438 16.18 23.94 -23.06
N PRO A 439 17.19 24.10 -22.18
CA PRO A 439 18.17 25.18 -22.31
C PRO A 439 19.00 25.09 -23.59
N LEU A 440 19.43 23.88 -23.97
CA LEU A 440 20.23 23.66 -25.18
C LEU A 440 19.39 23.85 -26.45
N LEU A 441 18.14 23.35 -26.47
CA LEU A 441 17.21 23.55 -27.58
C LEU A 441 16.90 25.04 -27.79
N LYS A 442 16.74 25.80 -26.70
CA LYS A 442 16.54 27.25 -26.78
C LYS A 442 17.77 27.97 -27.36
N ALA A 443 18.97 27.61 -26.93
CA ALA A 443 20.21 28.17 -27.49
C ALA A 443 20.35 27.83 -28.99
N MET A 444 19.94 26.62 -29.38
CA MET A 444 19.90 26.22 -30.79
C MET A 444 18.88 27.04 -31.58
N GLU A 445 17.68 27.26 -31.05
CA GLU A 445 16.66 28.11 -31.67
C GLU A 445 17.17 29.55 -31.87
N GLU A 446 17.77 30.15 -30.84
CA GLU A 446 18.33 31.51 -30.92
C GLU A 446 19.41 31.62 -32.01
N ARG A 447 20.21 30.56 -32.20
CA ARG A 447 21.27 30.51 -33.23
C ARG A 447 20.74 30.22 -34.64
N ALA A 448 19.79 29.30 -34.76
CA ALA A 448 19.17 28.91 -36.03
C ALA A 448 18.11 29.93 -36.49
N GLY A 449 17.65 30.81 -35.60
CA GLY A 449 16.59 31.79 -35.84
C GLY A 449 15.18 31.21 -35.87
N GLN A 450 15.01 29.93 -35.54
CA GLN A 450 13.71 29.24 -35.54
C GLN A 450 13.75 27.90 -34.79
N ALA A 451 12.63 27.57 -34.12
CA ALA A 451 12.51 26.39 -33.27
C ALA A 451 12.24 25.08 -34.02
N ASN A 452 11.82 25.14 -35.30
CA ASN A 452 11.29 23.98 -36.02
C ASN A 452 12.40 22.94 -36.34
N PRO A 453 12.34 21.72 -35.77
CA PRO A 453 13.32 20.65 -36.03
C PRO A 453 13.34 20.15 -37.48
N GLU A 454 12.33 20.47 -38.30
CA GLU A 454 12.27 20.07 -39.71
C GLU A 454 13.07 21.00 -40.64
N ASN A 455 13.56 22.13 -40.14
CA ASN A 455 14.34 23.07 -40.95
C ASN A 455 15.79 22.60 -41.11
N THR A 456 16.32 22.72 -42.33
CA THR A 456 17.70 22.37 -42.67
C THR A 456 18.73 23.02 -41.74
N ALA A 457 18.58 24.31 -41.42
CA ALA A 457 19.50 25.03 -40.53
C ALA A 457 19.47 24.49 -39.09
N TRP A 458 18.30 24.05 -38.62
CA TRP A 458 18.20 23.39 -37.31
C TRP A 458 18.87 22.01 -37.35
N CYS A 459 18.60 21.20 -38.39
CA CYS A 459 19.20 19.87 -38.55
C CYS A 459 20.74 19.93 -38.67
N GLU A 460 21.26 20.89 -39.43
CA GLU A 460 22.70 21.14 -39.53
C GLU A 460 23.30 21.48 -38.16
N LEU A 461 22.64 22.34 -37.39
CA LEU A 461 23.09 22.71 -36.05
C LEU A 461 23.00 21.54 -35.06
N ALA A 462 21.91 20.77 -35.10
CA ALA A 462 21.73 19.56 -34.29
C ALA A 462 22.82 18.53 -34.57
N SER A 463 23.14 18.29 -35.85
CA SER A 463 24.25 17.42 -36.23
C SER A 463 25.61 17.99 -35.78
N LYS A 464 25.79 19.32 -35.82
CA LYS A 464 27.05 19.97 -35.38
C LYS A 464 27.25 19.91 -33.87
N ILE A 465 26.17 19.79 -33.08
CA ILE A 465 26.21 19.78 -31.62
C ILE A 465 26.18 18.35 -31.06
N PHE A 466 25.15 17.58 -31.41
CA PHE A 466 24.90 16.29 -30.76
C PHE A 466 25.87 15.20 -31.19
N ARG A 467 26.34 15.22 -32.44
CA ARG A 467 27.29 14.21 -32.92
C ARG A 467 28.66 14.33 -32.22
N PRO A 468 29.29 15.50 -32.08
CA PRO A 468 30.48 15.63 -31.26
C PRO A 468 30.30 15.20 -29.79
N MET A 469 29.12 15.43 -29.20
CA MET A 469 28.81 14.92 -27.86
C MET A 469 28.79 13.39 -27.82
N GLN A 470 28.09 12.75 -28.76
CA GLN A 470 28.03 11.29 -28.90
C GLN A 470 29.44 10.70 -29.12
N GLU A 471 30.20 11.23 -30.07
CA GLU A 471 31.56 10.75 -30.39
C GLU A 471 32.49 10.85 -29.18
N LEU A 472 32.38 11.92 -28.39
CA LEU A 472 33.14 12.07 -27.14
C LEU A 472 32.70 11.06 -26.07
N ALA A 473 31.40 10.85 -25.88
CA ALA A 473 30.87 9.88 -24.93
C ALA A 473 31.29 8.44 -25.28
N GLU A 474 31.17 8.05 -26.55
CA GLU A 474 31.57 6.74 -27.05
C GLU A 474 33.08 6.50 -26.92
N LYS A 475 33.90 7.54 -27.19
CA LYS A 475 35.35 7.49 -26.98
C LYS A 475 35.71 7.21 -25.52
N GLU A 476 34.92 7.72 -24.58
CA GLU A 476 35.09 7.45 -23.14
C GLU A 476 34.45 6.13 -22.68
N GLY A 477 33.75 5.41 -23.57
CA GLY A 477 33.18 4.09 -23.32
C GLY A 477 31.70 4.08 -22.95
N TYR A 478 30.97 5.17 -23.16
CA TYR A 478 29.55 5.30 -22.81
C TYR A 478 28.61 5.04 -23.98
N ASP A 479 27.47 4.40 -23.70
CA ASP A 479 26.35 4.33 -24.64
C ASP A 479 25.43 5.55 -24.44
N PHE A 480 25.48 6.50 -25.38
CA PHE A 480 24.92 7.85 -25.23
C PHE A 480 23.51 7.99 -25.83
N TYR A 481 22.60 8.58 -25.04
CA TYR A 481 21.20 8.82 -25.42
C TYR A 481 20.80 10.26 -25.10
N LEU A 482 20.07 10.87 -26.02
CA LEU A 482 19.41 12.17 -25.82
C LEU A 482 18.00 11.97 -25.27
N HIS A 483 17.62 12.74 -24.26
CA HIS A 483 16.24 12.77 -23.73
C HIS A 483 15.68 14.20 -23.84
N PRO A 484 14.85 14.52 -24.86
CA PRO A 484 14.55 15.90 -25.19
C PRO A 484 13.52 16.58 -24.27
N TYR A 485 12.45 15.87 -23.93
CA TYR A 485 11.31 16.42 -23.19
C TYR A 485 10.81 15.42 -22.15
N ASP A 486 10.31 15.95 -21.03
CA ASP A 486 9.68 15.18 -19.96
C ASP A 486 8.25 14.77 -20.35
N GLU A 487 7.93 13.48 -20.23
CA GLU A 487 6.59 12.88 -20.39
C GLU A 487 5.78 13.42 -21.62
N PRO A 488 6.31 13.30 -22.85
CA PRO A 488 5.71 13.97 -24.02
C PRO A 488 4.35 13.41 -24.43
N ASP A 489 3.95 12.25 -23.93
CA ASP A 489 2.67 11.58 -24.18
C ASP A 489 1.56 11.90 -23.16
N VAL A 490 1.82 12.76 -22.18
CA VAL A 490 0.80 13.33 -21.28
C VAL A 490 0.70 14.85 -21.39
N HIS A 491 1.47 15.45 -22.30
CA HIS A 491 1.55 16.89 -22.50
C HIS A 491 1.24 17.30 -23.95
N PRO A 492 -0.05 17.51 -24.29
CA PRO A 492 -0.47 17.81 -25.67
C PRO A 492 0.23 18.98 -26.36
N LYS A 493 0.78 19.92 -25.60
CA LYS A 493 1.49 21.08 -26.13
C LYS A 493 2.87 20.75 -26.71
N ILE A 494 3.48 19.63 -26.32
CA ILE A 494 4.85 19.27 -26.72
C ILE A 494 4.91 17.98 -27.55
N THR A 495 3.83 17.20 -27.63
CA THR A 495 3.78 15.90 -28.30
C THR A 495 4.19 15.96 -29.78
N ALA A 496 3.67 16.95 -30.52
CA ALA A 496 4.04 17.13 -31.93
C ALA A 496 5.52 17.54 -32.09
N SER A 497 5.99 18.50 -31.28
CA SER A 497 7.40 18.92 -31.26
C SER A 497 8.34 17.78 -30.90
N PHE A 498 7.94 16.89 -29.99
CA PHE A 498 8.70 15.70 -29.63
C PHE A 498 8.83 14.73 -30.80
N ALA A 499 7.73 14.43 -31.50
CA ALA A 499 7.77 13.54 -32.67
C ALA A 499 8.68 14.12 -33.77
N GLN A 500 8.55 15.42 -34.06
CA GLN A 500 9.39 16.12 -35.05
C GLN A 500 10.87 16.10 -34.64
N PHE A 501 11.17 16.37 -33.37
CA PHE A 501 12.53 16.28 -32.84
C PHE A 501 13.10 14.88 -33.03
N CYS A 502 12.35 13.83 -32.66
CA CYS A 502 12.85 12.47 -32.77
C CYS A 502 13.10 12.07 -34.22
N GLN A 503 12.20 12.42 -35.13
CA GLN A 503 12.39 12.19 -36.57
C GLN A 503 13.64 12.89 -37.10
N ALA A 504 13.83 14.17 -36.75
CA ALA A 504 15.00 14.94 -37.17
C ALA A 504 16.31 14.32 -36.64
N VAL A 505 16.37 13.97 -35.35
CA VAL A 505 17.56 13.34 -34.74
C VAL A 505 17.87 11.99 -35.37
N LYS A 506 16.87 11.18 -35.73
CA LYS A 506 17.07 9.90 -36.42
C LYS A 506 17.67 10.03 -37.83
N THR A 507 17.64 11.22 -38.44
CA THR A 507 18.35 11.47 -39.71
C THR A 507 19.86 11.65 -39.52
N VAL A 508 20.32 11.93 -38.30
CA VAL A 508 21.73 12.08 -37.95
C VAL A 508 22.31 10.71 -37.55
N PRO A 509 23.29 10.17 -38.27
CA PRO A 509 23.83 8.84 -37.97
C PRO A 509 24.39 8.72 -36.56
N GLY A 510 24.05 7.62 -35.87
CA GLY A 510 24.62 7.26 -34.55
C GLY A 510 23.85 7.79 -33.34
N LEU A 511 23.02 8.83 -33.49
CA LEU A 511 22.29 9.39 -32.36
C LEU A 511 21.16 8.47 -31.89
N LYS A 512 21.09 8.28 -30.56
CA LYS A 512 20.06 7.50 -29.89
C LYS A 512 19.17 8.39 -29.03
N ILE A 513 17.93 7.97 -28.85
CA ILE A 513 16.90 8.71 -28.13
C ILE A 513 16.38 7.86 -26.97
N ALA A 514 16.41 8.45 -25.78
CA ALA A 514 15.72 7.98 -24.60
C ALA A 514 14.51 8.87 -24.31
N SER A 515 13.46 8.30 -23.73
CA SER A 515 12.29 9.07 -23.26
C SER A 515 11.64 8.38 -22.08
N ASN A 516 10.66 9.05 -21.45
CA ASN A 516 9.86 8.52 -20.34
C ASN A 516 8.37 8.60 -20.67
N ASN A 517 7.94 7.87 -21.70
CA ASN A 517 6.54 7.76 -22.08
C ASN A 517 5.82 6.73 -21.22
N SER A 518 4.50 6.85 -21.09
CA SER A 518 3.64 5.73 -20.70
C SER A 518 3.75 4.57 -21.69
N ALA A 519 3.19 3.41 -21.35
CA ALA A 519 3.23 2.26 -22.23
C ALA A 519 2.54 2.50 -23.59
N CYS A 520 1.44 3.25 -23.61
CA CYS A 520 0.74 3.66 -24.83
C CYS A 520 1.61 4.60 -25.66
N GLY A 521 2.28 5.56 -25.03
CA GLY A 521 3.22 6.44 -25.70
C GLY A 521 4.44 5.67 -26.24
N GLN A 522 4.92 4.65 -25.54
CA GLN A 522 5.96 3.76 -26.07
C GLN A 522 5.48 3.00 -27.29
N LYS A 523 4.24 2.51 -27.31
CA LYS A 523 3.67 1.82 -28.47
C LYS A 523 3.56 2.76 -29.67
N HIS A 524 3.13 4.00 -29.42
CA HIS A 524 2.97 5.02 -30.46
C HIS A 524 4.31 5.54 -31.01
N PHE A 525 5.26 5.89 -30.13
CA PHE A 525 6.56 6.46 -30.51
C PHE A 525 7.67 5.42 -30.69
N GLY A 526 7.43 4.14 -30.44
CA GLY A 526 8.47 3.13 -30.26
C GLY A 526 9.47 3.01 -31.41
N GLN A 527 9.05 3.27 -32.65
CA GLN A 527 9.95 3.25 -33.81
C GLN A 527 10.95 4.42 -33.82
N LEU A 528 10.66 5.49 -33.09
CA LEU A 528 11.50 6.69 -32.96
C LEU A 528 12.41 6.63 -31.73
N LEU A 529 12.20 5.68 -30.81
CA LEU A 529 12.91 5.59 -29.55
C LEU A 529 13.86 4.39 -29.53
N ASP A 530 15.03 4.56 -28.93
CA ASP A 530 15.97 3.47 -28.67
C ASP A 530 15.77 2.89 -27.26
N VAL A 531 15.40 3.75 -26.31
CA VAL A 531 15.06 3.37 -24.94
C VAL A 531 13.83 4.16 -24.48
N ASN A 532 12.88 3.47 -23.84
CA ASN A 532 11.79 4.11 -23.12
C ASN A 532 11.82 3.67 -21.67
N ILE A 533 11.99 4.63 -20.75
CA ILE A 533 11.85 4.44 -19.32
C ILE A 533 10.38 4.60 -18.99
N CYS A 534 9.63 3.49 -19.07
CA CYS A 534 8.18 3.52 -19.09
C CYS A 534 7.59 4.09 -17.80
N ASN A 535 6.85 5.19 -17.94
CA ASN A 535 6.04 5.75 -16.86
C ASN A 535 4.99 4.73 -16.42
N SER A 536 4.93 4.48 -15.11
CA SER A 536 4.04 3.48 -14.51
C SER A 536 4.21 2.07 -15.11
N GLY A 537 5.42 1.72 -15.56
CA GLY A 537 5.69 0.45 -16.24
C GLY A 537 5.32 -0.80 -15.41
N TYR A 538 5.43 -0.71 -14.09
CA TYR A 538 5.01 -1.78 -13.18
C TYR A 538 3.50 -2.00 -13.18
N GLN A 539 2.74 -0.92 -12.99
CA GLN A 539 1.27 -0.95 -13.04
C GLN A 539 0.79 -1.39 -14.42
N ALA A 540 1.49 -0.97 -15.48
CA ALA A 540 1.17 -1.39 -16.83
C ALA A 540 1.30 -2.92 -16.98
N LEU A 541 2.41 -3.50 -16.54
CA LEU A 541 2.65 -4.95 -16.61
C LEU A 541 1.73 -5.77 -15.69
N ALA A 542 1.22 -5.16 -14.61
CA ALA A 542 0.24 -5.78 -13.73
C ALA A 542 -1.20 -5.69 -14.26
N SER A 543 -1.47 -4.89 -15.31
CA SER A 543 -2.82 -4.70 -15.83
C SER A 543 -3.34 -5.96 -16.53
N PRO A 544 -4.54 -6.45 -16.19
CA PRO A 544 -5.18 -7.56 -16.90
C PRO A 544 -5.87 -7.13 -18.21
N THR A 545 -5.96 -5.82 -18.48
CA THR A 545 -6.64 -5.26 -19.65
C THR A 545 -5.74 -4.32 -20.44
N ALA A 546 -6.09 -4.10 -21.71
CA ALA A 546 -5.50 -3.07 -22.55
C ALA A 546 -5.52 -1.70 -21.87
N LEU A 547 -4.42 -0.96 -22.00
CA LEU A 547 -4.28 0.39 -21.46
C LEU A 547 -4.40 1.40 -22.60
N GLY A 548 -5.33 2.36 -22.48
CA GLY A 548 -5.42 3.50 -23.38
C GLY A 548 -4.66 4.70 -22.85
N ASN A 549 -4.37 5.69 -23.71
CA ASN A 549 -3.86 6.99 -23.26
C ASN A 549 -5.05 7.95 -23.02
N PRO A 550 -5.23 8.52 -21.82
CA PRO A 550 -6.36 9.42 -21.53
C PRO A 550 -6.25 10.79 -22.20
N PHE A 551 -5.05 11.23 -22.60
CA PHE A 551 -4.81 12.48 -23.29
C PHE A 551 -4.91 12.34 -24.81
N PHE A 552 -4.70 11.11 -25.32
CA PHE A 552 -4.78 10.75 -26.74
C PHE A 552 -5.60 9.47 -26.94
N PRO A 553 -6.95 9.53 -26.77
CA PRO A 553 -7.81 8.35 -26.84
C PRO A 553 -7.81 7.67 -28.22
N GLU A 554 -7.38 8.38 -29.27
CA GLU A 554 -7.26 7.88 -30.63
C GLU A 554 -6.03 7.00 -30.85
N TRP A 555 -5.09 6.96 -29.90
CA TRP A 555 -3.91 6.11 -30.00
C TRP A 555 -4.26 4.64 -29.71
N GLU A 556 -3.51 3.74 -30.34
CA GLU A 556 -3.67 2.31 -30.11
C GLU A 556 -3.37 1.96 -28.64
N ALA A 557 -4.28 1.22 -28.01
CA ALA A 557 -4.10 0.74 -26.66
C ALA A 557 -2.92 -0.24 -26.56
N ALA A 558 -2.22 -0.24 -25.42
CA ALA A 558 -1.17 -1.18 -25.13
C ALA A 558 -1.77 -2.45 -24.49
N GLU A 559 -1.77 -3.55 -25.25
CA GLU A 559 -2.29 -4.86 -24.83
C GLU A 559 -1.34 -5.58 -23.86
N PRO A 560 -1.83 -6.39 -22.91
CA PRO A 560 -1.00 -7.08 -21.91
C PRO A 560 0.17 -7.89 -22.48
N GLU A 561 -0.03 -8.60 -23.59
CA GLU A 561 1.02 -9.37 -24.28
C GLU A 561 2.11 -8.45 -24.85
N TRP A 562 1.70 -7.34 -25.48
CA TRP A 562 2.63 -6.34 -26.01
C TRP A 562 3.45 -5.71 -24.89
N LEU A 563 2.84 -5.41 -23.75
CA LEU A 563 3.53 -4.86 -22.57
C LEU A 563 4.65 -5.79 -22.10
N LYS A 564 4.37 -7.09 -21.95
CA LYS A 564 5.34 -8.11 -21.52
C LYS A 564 6.52 -8.23 -22.48
N GLU A 565 6.34 -7.93 -23.75
CA GLU A 565 7.42 -7.99 -24.76
C GLU A 565 8.24 -6.71 -24.85
N ASN A 566 7.65 -5.54 -24.59
CA ASN A 566 8.25 -4.24 -24.94
C ASN A 566 8.65 -3.39 -23.73
N VAL A 567 8.05 -3.57 -22.55
CA VAL A 567 8.40 -2.80 -21.36
C VAL A 567 9.59 -3.45 -20.66
N ARG A 568 10.75 -2.76 -20.65
CA ARG A 568 12.01 -3.25 -20.07
C ARG A 568 12.65 -2.30 -19.07
N TYR A 569 12.19 -1.05 -19.03
CA TYR A 569 12.66 -0.04 -18.10
C TYR A 569 11.46 0.64 -17.48
N ALA A 570 11.51 0.92 -16.18
CA ALA A 570 10.42 1.56 -15.46
C ALA A 570 10.87 2.89 -14.87
N TYR A 571 10.00 3.88 -14.95
CA TYR A 571 10.07 5.10 -14.18
C TYR A 571 9.14 4.99 -12.98
N THR A 572 9.61 5.46 -11.82
CA THR A 572 8.80 5.52 -10.60
C THR A 572 9.08 6.81 -9.81
N GLN A 573 8.07 7.28 -9.09
CA GLN A 573 8.24 8.33 -8.10
C GLN A 573 8.76 7.71 -6.81
N VAL A 574 9.89 8.22 -6.32
CA VAL A 574 10.46 7.83 -5.02
C VAL A 574 10.39 9.00 -4.05
N ARG A 575 10.01 8.72 -2.81
CA ARG A 575 9.80 9.75 -1.76
C ARG A 575 10.36 9.24 -0.44
N ALA A 576 10.95 10.14 0.34
CA ALA A 576 11.55 9.84 1.65
C ALA A 576 10.61 9.07 2.61
N TYR A 577 9.29 9.29 2.52
CA TYR A 577 8.29 8.65 3.37
C TYR A 577 7.73 7.32 2.81
N SER A 578 8.09 6.90 1.59
CA SER A 578 7.49 5.76 0.88
C SER A 578 8.42 4.55 0.82
N GLY A 579 8.83 4.06 1.98
CA GLY A 579 9.88 3.04 2.07
C GLY A 579 9.50 1.64 1.56
N LEU A 580 8.30 1.14 1.88
CA LEU A 580 7.84 -0.16 1.33
C LEU A 580 7.83 -0.15 -0.21
N ASN A 581 7.29 0.91 -0.81
CA ASN A 581 7.29 1.07 -2.27
C ASN A 581 8.73 1.13 -2.82
N ALA A 582 9.65 1.83 -2.17
CA ALA A 582 11.04 1.86 -2.60
C ALA A 582 11.69 0.46 -2.57
N ARG A 583 11.48 -0.30 -1.48
CA ARG A 583 11.95 -1.69 -1.34
C ARG A 583 11.37 -2.59 -2.42
N LEU A 584 10.07 -2.50 -2.71
CA LEU A 584 9.39 -3.27 -3.75
C LEU A 584 9.94 -2.95 -5.14
N LEU A 585 9.89 -1.68 -5.52
CA LEU A 585 10.11 -1.22 -6.90
C LEU A 585 11.58 -1.26 -7.33
N TYR A 586 12.53 -1.17 -6.39
CA TYR A 586 13.95 -1.41 -6.67
C TYR A 586 14.40 -2.84 -6.36
N GLY A 587 13.53 -3.62 -5.72
CA GLY A 587 13.75 -5.02 -5.38
C GLY A 587 12.98 -5.98 -6.27
N LEU A 588 12.28 -6.92 -5.62
CA LEU A 588 11.67 -8.09 -6.27
C LEU A 588 10.61 -7.75 -7.32
N ALA A 589 9.99 -6.55 -7.29
CA ALA A 589 9.06 -6.15 -8.36
C ALA A 589 9.80 -5.95 -9.69
N ALA A 590 11.03 -5.43 -9.65
CA ALA A 590 11.88 -5.32 -10.84
C ALA A 590 12.23 -6.70 -11.42
N ASP A 591 12.46 -7.69 -10.55
CA ASP A 591 12.73 -9.07 -10.95
C ASP A 591 11.50 -9.78 -11.52
N ALA A 592 10.35 -9.70 -10.83
CA ALA A 592 9.09 -10.28 -11.29
C ALA A 592 8.62 -9.68 -12.63
N ALA A 593 8.89 -8.39 -12.85
CA ALA A 593 8.61 -7.70 -14.10
C ALA A 593 9.71 -7.86 -15.17
N SER A 594 10.78 -8.62 -14.91
CA SER A 594 11.92 -8.80 -15.82
C SER A 594 12.53 -7.48 -16.32
N MET A 595 12.60 -6.47 -15.45
CA MET A 595 13.14 -5.14 -15.77
C MET A 595 14.65 -5.18 -15.93
N LYS A 596 15.14 -4.55 -16.99
CA LYS A 596 16.56 -4.26 -17.24
C LYS A 596 17.05 -3.04 -16.46
N GLY A 597 16.17 -2.10 -16.15
CA GLY A 597 16.50 -0.94 -15.34
C GLY A 597 15.31 -0.21 -14.74
N VAL A 598 15.56 0.54 -13.68
CA VAL A 598 14.56 1.30 -12.94
C VAL A 598 15.11 2.69 -12.67
N TRP A 599 14.33 3.74 -12.90
CA TRP A 599 14.68 5.12 -12.56
C TRP A 599 13.68 5.74 -11.60
N GLY A 600 14.20 6.35 -10.55
CA GLY A 600 13.43 7.07 -9.56
C GLY A 600 13.58 8.58 -9.70
N PHE A 601 12.47 9.31 -9.62
CA PHE A 601 12.50 10.75 -9.40
C PHE A 601 12.19 11.06 -7.92
N ALA A 602 13.10 11.63 -7.14
CA ALA A 602 14.50 12.00 -7.45
C ALA A 602 15.37 11.79 -6.20
N TYR A 603 16.70 11.68 -6.37
CA TYR A 603 17.67 11.62 -5.26
C TYR A 603 17.48 12.81 -4.32
N HIS A 604 17.64 14.02 -4.85
CA HIS A 604 17.38 15.29 -4.19
C HIS A 604 17.16 16.40 -5.23
N TRP A 605 16.17 17.28 -5.02
CA TRP A 605 15.77 18.28 -6.02
C TRP A 605 15.72 19.74 -5.53
N ASN A 606 16.31 20.08 -4.37
CA ASN A 606 16.32 21.44 -3.78
C ASN A 606 14.91 22.05 -3.57
N LYS A 607 13.84 21.25 -3.59
CA LYS A 607 12.47 21.65 -3.24
C LYS A 607 12.04 20.92 -1.97
N LYS A 608 11.23 21.60 -1.15
CA LYS A 608 10.60 21.00 0.05
C LYS A 608 9.85 19.73 -0.40
N ASP A 609 10.25 18.58 0.14
CA ASP A 609 9.66 17.24 -0.07
C ASP A 609 9.95 16.51 -1.41
N TRP A 610 10.84 17.05 -2.25
CA TRP A 610 11.23 16.38 -3.52
C TRP A 610 12.60 15.73 -3.38
N TYR A 611 12.64 14.66 -2.60
CA TYR A 611 13.84 13.85 -2.38
C TYR A 611 13.45 12.45 -1.89
N ILE A 612 14.29 11.46 -2.21
CA ILE A 612 14.34 10.20 -1.49
C ILE A 612 15.49 10.21 -0.47
N ALA A 613 16.61 10.88 -0.74
CA ALA A 613 17.77 10.91 0.14
C ALA A 613 17.94 12.27 0.85
N TRP A 614 18.75 12.32 1.91
CA TRP A 614 19.10 13.55 2.60
C TRP A 614 20.61 13.84 2.47
N PRO A 615 21.06 14.41 1.34
CA PRO A 615 22.49 14.47 0.97
C PRO A 615 23.32 15.48 1.77
N TYR A 616 22.80 16.00 2.87
CA TYR A 616 23.45 17.03 3.67
C TYR A 616 24.23 16.39 4.83
N PRO A 617 25.38 16.96 5.23
CA PRO A 617 26.10 16.50 6.40
C PRO A 617 25.24 16.60 7.67
N GLU A 618 25.30 15.56 8.48
CA GLU A 618 24.95 15.62 9.91
C GLU A 618 26.14 16.15 10.72
N GLU A 619 25.97 16.33 12.04
CA GLU A 619 27.02 16.88 12.92
C GLU A 619 28.31 16.05 12.92
N ASP A 620 28.22 14.74 12.67
CA ASP A 620 29.34 13.82 12.56
C ASP A 620 30.03 13.82 11.17
N GLY A 621 29.53 14.64 10.23
CA GLY A 621 30.06 14.78 8.87
C GLY A 621 29.56 13.75 7.86
N SER A 622 28.83 12.71 8.29
CA SER A 622 28.18 11.75 7.40
C SER A 622 27.01 12.37 6.63
N CYS A 623 26.62 11.83 5.47
CA CYS A 623 25.33 12.19 4.88
C CYS A 623 24.21 11.77 5.82
N GLY A 624 23.18 12.61 5.97
CA GLY A 624 21.91 12.16 6.51
C GLY A 624 21.29 11.11 5.60
N SER A 625 20.28 10.41 6.12
CA SER A 625 19.54 9.41 5.36
C SER A 625 18.03 9.59 5.59
N THR A 626 17.24 8.80 4.88
CA THR A 626 15.79 8.74 5.08
C THR A 626 15.34 7.30 5.16
N TYR A 627 14.16 7.11 5.73
CA TYR A 627 13.50 5.81 5.80
C TYR A 627 13.41 5.10 4.43
N ALA A 628 12.97 5.82 3.39
CA ALA A 628 12.82 5.20 2.08
C ALA A 628 14.15 4.98 1.36
N TRP A 629 15.18 5.76 1.65
CA TRP A 629 16.50 5.60 1.04
C TRP A 629 17.19 4.30 1.47
N GLU A 630 17.16 3.99 2.78
CA GLU A 630 17.69 2.72 3.30
C GLU A 630 16.85 1.52 2.83
N LEU A 631 15.53 1.68 2.68
CA LEU A 631 14.66 0.61 2.19
C LEU A 631 14.79 0.35 0.70
N LEU A 632 15.13 1.35 -0.11
CA LEU A 632 15.53 1.15 -1.50
C LEU A 632 16.71 0.18 -1.57
N ASN A 633 17.75 0.42 -0.77
CA ASN A 633 18.90 -0.48 -0.72
C ASN A 633 18.54 -1.87 -0.18
N THR A 634 17.65 -1.95 0.81
CA THR A 634 17.12 -3.23 1.29
C THR A 634 16.47 -4.03 0.14
N GLY A 635 15.71 -3.38 -0.74
CA GLY A 635 15.13 -4.01 -1.93
C GLY A 635 16.18 -4.51 -2.93
N ILE A 636 17.25 -3.73 -3.15
CA ILE A 636 18.39 -4.17 -3.96
C ILE A 636 19.09 -5.37 -3.31
N CYS A 637 19.21 -5.42 -1.98
CA CYS A 637 19.74 -6.58 -1.27
C CYS A 637 18.82 -7.81 -1.41
N ASP A 638 17.50 -7.63 -1.33
CA ASP A 638 16.52 -8.71 -1.59
C ASP A 638 16.68 -9.29 -3.01
N THR A 639 16.93 -8.43 -4.01
CA THR A 639 17.27 -8.86 -5.39
C THR A 639 18.50 -9.77 -5.39
N ARG A 640 19.53 -9.47 -4.60
CA ARG A 640 20.76 -10.29 -4.58
C ARG A 640 20.52 -11.69 -4.04
N TYR A 641 19.66 -11.85 -3.03
CA TYR A 641 19.21 -13.17 -2.57
C TYR A 641 18.45 -13.90 -3.68
N TRP A 642 17.49 -13.23 -4.31
CA TRP A 642 16.72 -13.80 -5.42
C TRP A 642 17.61 -14.24 -6.59
N LEU A 643 18.51 -13.39 -7.08
CA LEU A 643 19.40 -13.71 -8.21
C LEU A 643 20.34 -14.87 -7.87
N THR A 644 20.82 -14.94 -6.63
CA THR A 644 21.64 -16.06 -6.16
C THR A 644 20.84 -17.35 -6.17
N LEU A 645 19.60 -17.32 -5.67
CA LEU A 645 18.70 -18.47 -5.68
C LEU A 645 18.36 -18.90 -7.10
N LYS A 646 17.92 -17.98 -7.95
CA LYS A 646 17.56 -18.25 -9.35
C LYS A 646 18.72 -18.83 -10.17
N LYS A 647 19.96 -18.41 -9.89
CA LYS A 647 21.16 -18.96 -10.52
C LYS A 647 21.40 -20.41 -10.13
N LEU A 648 21.18 -20.76 -8.86
CA LEU A 648 21.38 -22.12 -8.36
C LEU A 648 20.18 -23.03 -8.68
N ARG A 649 18.98 -22.45 -8.70
CA ARG A 649 17.68 -23.12 -8.76
C ARG A 649 16.75 -22.40 -9.75
N PRO A 650 16.97 -22.57 -11.06
CA PRO A 650 16.24 -21.86 -12.11
C PRO A 650 14.75 -22.24 -12.18
N GLU A 651 14.35 -23.34 -11.55
CA GLU A 651 12.96 -23.79 -11.48
C GLU A 651 12.10 -22.97 -10.51
N ILE A 652 12.70 -22.25 -9.55
CA ILE A 652 11.97 -21.39 -8.63
C ILE A 652 11.59 -20.10 -9.36
N GLU A 653 10.34 -19.66 -9.20
CA GLU A 653 9.81 -18.42 -9.77
C GLU A 653 9.29 -17.49 -8.68
N LEU A 654 9.37 -16.18 -8.95
CA LEU A 654 8.69 -15.19 -8.13
C LEU A 654 7.19 -15.18 -8.47
N PRO A 655 6.34 -14.71 -7.55
CA PRO A 655 4.96 -14.39 -7.87
C PRO A 655 4.85 -13.44 -9.07
N PRO A 656 3.71 -13.45 -9.79
CA PRO A 656 3.42 -12.44 -10.80
C PRO A 656 3.54 -11.02 -10.24
N ILE A 657 3.90 -10.06 -11.10
CA ILE A 657 4.14 -8.66 -10.70
C ILE A 657 2.97 -8.06 -9.90
N GLU A 658 1.73 -8.35 -10.26
CA GLU A 658 0.54 -7.90 -9.53
C GLU A 658 0.54 -8.35 -8.06
N ALA A 659 0.92 -9.60 -7.79
CA ALA A 659 1.01 -10.12 -6.43
C ALA A 659 2.18 -9.48 -5.66
N VAL A 660 3.32 -9.26 -6.34
CA VAL A 660 4.49 -8.62 -5.72
C VAL A 660 4.21 -7.16 -5.36
N LEU A 661 3.53 -6.40 -6.22
CA LEU A 661 3.17 -5.00 -5.96
C LEU A 661 2.22 -4.82 -4.77
N ASN A 662 1.52 -5.88 -4.37
CA ASN A 662 0.60 -5.88 -3.24
C ASN A 662 1.20 -6.48 -1.95
N ALA A 663 2.47 -6.89 -1.98
CA ALA A 663 3.12 -7.54 -0.84
C ALA A 663 3.37 -6.55 0.32
N SER A 664 3.04 -6.96 1.54
CA SER A 664 3.35 -6.21 2.76
C SER A 664 4.83 -6.29 3.13
N ALA A 665 5.27 -5.45 4.07
CA ALA A 665 6.63 -5.49 4.60
C ALA A 665 6.96 -6.84 5.26
N GLU A 666 5.99 -7.42 5.97
CA GLU A 666 6.08 -8.73 6.61
C GLU A 666 6.15 -9.85 5.58
N GLU A 667 5.35 -9.80 4.52
CA GLU A 667 5.42 -10.78 3.42
C GLU A 667 6.80 -10.75 2.75
N LEU A 668 7.35 -9.56 2.47
CA LEU A 668 8.70 -9.45 1.90
C LEU A 668 9.80 -9.94 2.85
N ALA A 669 9.66 -9.69 4.16
CA ALA A 669 10.57 -10.22 5.15
C ALA A 669 10.49 -11.75 5.20
N ALA A 670 9.29 -12.33 5.16
CA ALA A 670 9.08 -13.77 5.09
C ALA A 670 9.65 -14.38 3.80
N TRP A 671 9.41 -13.77 2.64
CA TRP A 671 9.96 -14.24 1.37
C TRP A 671 11.49 -14.23 1.37
N ARG A 672 12.12 -13.22 1.97
CA ARG A 672 13.58 -13.22 2.17
C ARG A 672 14.04 -14.41 3.01
N GLN A 673 13.35 -14.72 4.10
CA GLN A 673 13.65 -15.88 4.93
C GLN A 673 13.46 -17.21 4.17
N GLU A 674 12.39 -17.34 3.40
CA GLU A 674 12.13 -18.48 2.53
C GLU A 674 13.25 -18.66 1.49
N MET A 675 13.74 -17.56 0.89
CA MET A 675 14.88 -17.59 -0.03
C MET A 675 16.18 -18.01 0.68
N ILE A 676 16.45 -17.51 1.88
CA ILE A 676 17.61 -17.92 2.70
C ILE A 676 17.54 -19.43 3.02
N LEU A 677 16.36 -19.93 3.43
CA LEU A 677 16.17 -21.35 3.70
C LEU A 677 16.40 -22.20 2.44
N ALA A 678 15.87 -21.79 1.28
CA ALA A 678 16.07 -22.47 0.01
C ALA A 678 17.54 -22.43 -0.48
N LEU A 679 18.28 -21.37 -0.15
CA LEU A 679 19.72 -21.25 -0.43
C LEU A 679 20.58 -22.14 0.49
N ARG A 680 20.10 -22.46 1.69
CA ARG A 680 20.81 -23.32 2.66
C ARG A 680 20.46 -24.79 2.53
N ARG A 681 19.35 -25.11 1.85
CA ARG A 681 18.75 -26.44 1.82
C ARG A 681 18.22 -26.76 0.42
N ASP A 682 18.93 -27.64 -0.28
CA ASP A 682 18.57 -28.07 -1.63
C ASP A 682 17.18 -28.75 -1.70
N ASP A 683 16.73 -29.37 -0.60
CA ASP A 683 15.44 -30.06 -0.48
C ASP A 683 14.25 -29.14 -0.19
N TYR A 684 14.51 -27.86 0.13
CA TYR A 684 13.47 -26.94 0.59
C TYR A 684 12.82 -26.18 -0.57
N GLN A 685 11.50 -26.18 -0.65
CA GLN A 685 10.75 -25.38 -1.62
C GLN A 685 10.25 -24.09 -0.95
N PRO A 686 10.71 -22.90 -1.38
CA PRO A 686 10.32 -21.65 -0.75
C PRO A 686 8.84 -21.32 -1.02
N LYS A 687 8.15 -20.80 -0.02
CA LYS A 687 6.76 -20.35 -0.10
C LYS A 687 6.69 -18.87 -0.40
N LEU A 688 6.83 -18.54 -1.69
CA LEU A 688 6.71 -17.17 -2.19
C LEU A 688 5.27 -16.97 -2.68
N THR A 689 4.32 -16.75 -1.77
CA THR A 689 2.91 -16.48 -2.10
C THR A 689 2.44 -15.22 -1.37
N SER A 690 1.59 -14.41 -2.02
CA SER A 690 0.92 -13.28 -1.36
C SER A 690 -0.45 -13.71 -0.85
N ALA A 691 -0.86 -13.20 0.31
CA ALA A 691 -2.17 -13.40 0.90
C ALA A 691 -3.28 -12.64 0.14
N LYS A 692 -2.93 -11.58 -0.60
CA LYS A 692 -3.87 -10.78 -1.39
C LYS A 692 -3.95 -11.32 -2.81
N THR A 693 -4.78 -12.33 -3.05
CA THR A 693 -5.18 -12.67 -4.41
C THR A 693 -6.21 -11.67 -4.89
N THR A 694 -5.82 -10.79 -5.81
CA THR A 694 -6.78 -10.03 -6.62
C THR A 694 -7.60 -11.02 -7.42
N LYS A 695 -8.87 -11.19 -7.04
CA LYS A 695 -9.80 -11.97 -7.85
C LYS A 695 -10.08 -11.18 -9.14
N ALA A 696 -10.25 -11.91 -10.24
CA ALA A 696 -10.61 -11.33 -11.53
C ALA A 696 -11.80 -10.35 -11.39
N PRO A 697 -11.86 -9.28 -12.19
CA PRO A 697 -12.93 -8.30 -12.14
C PRO A 697 -14.28 -9.02 -12.24
N TYR A 698 -15.16 -8.73 -11.28
CA TYR A 698 -16.50 -9.29 -11.21
C TYR A 698 -17.28 -8.96 -12.48
N LYS A 699 -17.78 -10.00 -13.14
CA LYS A 699 -18.61 -9.92 -14.34
C LYS A 699 -19.90 -10.69 -14.09
N PRO A 700 -20.98 -10.02 -13.62
CA PRO A 700 -22.26 -10.68 -13.46
C PRO A 700 -22.88 -10.96 -14.84
N GLU A 701 -23.66 -12.03 -14.95
CA GLU A 701 -24.53 -12.22 -16.10
C GLU A 701 -25.66 -11.17 -16.02
N ILE A 702 -25.75 -10.32 -17.05
CA ILE A 702 -26.76 -9.26 -17.12
C ILE A 702 -28.00 -9.82 -17.81
N VAL A 703 -29.13 -9.80 -17.09
CA VAL A 703 -30.45 -10.17 -17.62
C VAL A 703 -31.35 -8.93 -17.75
N PRO A 704 -32.31 -8.90 -18.68
CA PRO A 704 -33.31 -7.83 -18.74
C PRO A 704 -34.14 -7.75 -17.45
N GLY A 705 -34.63 -6.55 -17.13
CA GLY A 705 -35.61 -6.34 -16.06
C GLY A 705 -36.95 -7.02 -16.37
N GLN A 706 -37.77 -7.20 -15.33
CA GLN A 706 -39.07 -7.87 -15.45
C GLN A 706 -40.21 -6.92 -15.08
N ALA A 707 -40.56 -6.00 -15.98
CA ALA A 707 -41.59 -4.97 -15.76
C ALA A 707 -42.94 -5.50 -15.23
N ASN A 708 -43.35 -6.72 -15.60
CA ASN A 708 -44.64 -7.32 -15.22
C ASN A 708 -44.60 -8.19 -13.95
N LEU A 709 -43.47 -8.26 -13.23
CA LEU A 709 -43.32 -9.18 -12.09
C LEU A 709 -44.23 -8.85 -10.90
N ILE A 710 -44.59 -7.58 -10.70
CA ILE A 710 -45.23 -7.08 -9.48
C ILE A 710 -46.77 -7.16 -9.49
N GLU A 711 -47.39 -7.70 -10.53
CA GLU A 711 -48.84 -7.78 -10.64
C GLU A 711 -49.43 -8.68 -9.54
N GLY A 712 -50.40 -8.17 -8.79
CA GLY A 712 -51.07 -8.91 -7.72
C GLY A 712 -50.32 -9.00 -6.37
N MET A 713 -49.14 -8.38 -6.24
CA MET A 713 -48.35 -8.39 -5.00
C MET A 713 -48.76 -7.29 -3.98
N GLU A 714 -48.35 -7.44 -2.72
CA GLU A 714 -48.49 -6.46 -1.63
C GLU A 714 -47.16 -5.76 -1.35
N LEU A 715 -47.21 -4.47 -0.96
CA LEU A 715 -46.03 -3.70 -0.55
C LEU A 715 -45.53 -4.10 0.84
N ILE A 716 -44.23 -4.29 0.99
CA ILE A 716 -43.57 -4.49 2.29
C ILE A 716 -43.06 -3.15 2.80
N GLU A 717 -43.45 -2.70 3.99
CA GLU A 717 -42.98 -1.43 4.56
C GLU A 717 -41.47 -1.45 4.86
N ILE A 718 -40.76 -0.46 4.33
CA ILE A 718 -39.35 -0.19 4.62
C ILE A 718 -39.31 0.76 5.82
N LYS A 719 -38.82 0.26 6.95
CA LYS A 719 -38.72 1.00 8.21
C LYS A 719 -37.61 2.05 8.16
N ASN A 720 -36.46 1.69 7.60
CA ASN A 720 -35.31 2.57 7.47
C ASN A 720 -34.45 2.15 6.26
N TYR A 721 -33.62 3.05 5.75
CA TYR A 721 -32.59 2.69 4.78
C TYR A 721 -31.35 3.56 4.93
N GLU A 722 -30.21 3.03 4.51
CA GLU A 722 -28.92 3.68 4.48
C GLU A 722 -28.34 3.56 3.06
N VAL A 723 -27.70 4.62 2.56
CA VAL A 723 -27.13 4.67 1.20
C VAL A 723 -25.62 4.78 1.28
N TYR A 724 -24.95 3.98 0.45
CA TYR A 724 -23.53 3.68 0.49
C TYR A 724 -22.93 3.86 -0.92
N PRO A 725 -22.17 4.92 -1.20
CA PRO A 725 -21.52 5.08 -2.50
C PRO A 725 -20.32 4.13 -2.67
N GLY A 726 -20.04 3.71 -3.91
CA GLY A 726 -18.90 2.87 -4.29
C GLY A 726 -17.59 3.63 -4.50
N ASN A 727 -17.61 4.95 -4.71
CA ASN A 727 -16.43 5.82 -4.84
C ASN A 727 -16.70 7.27 -4.36
N ILE A 728 -15.65 8.11 -4.26
CA ILE A 728 -15.70 9.56 -3.98
C ILE A 728 -16.61 10.24 -5.00
N TYR A 729 -17.62 10.97 -4.52
CA TYR A 729 -18.67 11.57 -5.32
C TYR A 729 -18.65 13.09 -5.22
N LYS A 730 -18.86 13.78 -6.34
CA LYS A 730 -19.11 15.23 -6.40
C LYS A 730 -20.59 15.50 -6.67
N HIS A 731 -21.21 16.41 -5.92
CA HIS A 731 -22.53 16.94 -6.26
C HIS A 731 -22.42 17.83 -7.50
N PHE A 732 -23.33 17.70 -8.45
CA PHE A 732 -23.43 18.65 -9.56
C PHE A 732 -24.28 19.86 -9.12
N TRP A 733 -23.78 21.08 -9.34
CA TRP A 733 -24.42 22.40 -9.14
C TRP A 733 -24.36 23.04 -7.73
N ASN A 734 -23.27 23.74 -7.41
CA ASN A 734 -23.23 25.21 -7.23
C ASN A 734 -21.74 25.71 -7.24
N ARG A 735 -21.48 27.02 -7.34
CA ARG A 735 -20.12 27.62 -7.35
C ARG A 735 -19.28 27.39 -6.07
N ASN A 736 -19.89 26.82 -5.04
CA ASN A 736 -19.26 26.21 -3.89
C ASN A 736 -19.34 24.68 -4.09
N ASP A 737 -18.33 24.15 -4.78
CA ASP A 737 -17.96 22.74 -4.84
C ASP A 737 -17.56 22.26 -3.43
N ASN A 738 -18.46 22.29 -2.47
CA ASN A 738 -18.21 21.70 -1.16
C ASN A 738 -18.59 20.23 -1.25
N ASP A 739 -17.63 19.37 -0.92
CA ASP A 739 -17.89 17.97 -0.65
C ASP A 739 -19.06 17.89 0.36
N TRP A 740 -19.91 16.88 0.21
CA TRP A 740 -21.10 16.60 1.04
C TRP A 740 -20.89 16.55 2.57
N LEU A 741 -19.63 16.69 2.93
CA LEU A 741 -18.92 16.40 4.13
C LEU A 741 -18.95 17.58 5.14
N ASP A 742 -19.22 18.81 4.67
CA ASP A 742 -19.13 20.04 5.49
C ASP A 742 -20.38 20.40 6.32
N SER A 743 -21.54 19.81 6.04
CA SER A 743 -22.82 20.48 6.37
C SER A 743 -23.63 19.88 7.53
N GLY A 744 -23.05 18.98 8.34
CA GLY A 744 -23.48 18.67 9.72
C GLY A 744 -24.90 18.17 9.99
N ASP A 745 -25.76 18.00 8.97
CA ASP A 745 -27.19 17.73 9.16
C ASP A 745 -27.59 16.42 8.45
N ALA A 746 -27.37 15.31 9.15
CA ALA A 746 -27.58 13.94 8.66
C ALA A 746 -29.05 13.52 8.61
N GLN A 747 -29.89 14.04 9.51
CA GLN A 747 -31.30 13.65 9.61
C GLN A 747 -32.15 14.21 8.47
N LYS A 748 -31.78 15.34 7.85
CA LYS A 748 -32.52 15.92 6.72
C LYS A 748 -32.26 15.24 5.37
N ARG A 749 -31.29 14.33 5.27
CA ARG A 749 -30.79 13.74 4.01
C ARG A 749 -31.24 12.30 3.74
N LEU A 750 -31.84 11.63 4.74
CA LEU A 750 -32.54 10.34 4.62
C LEU A 750 -33.84 10.41 3.79
N GLY A 751 -34.10 11.52 3.08
CA GLY A 751 -35.41 11.87 2.52
C GLY A 751 -35.53 11.84 1.00
N LEU A 752 -34.56 11.27 0.26
CA LEU A 752 -34.54 11.38 -1.20
C LEU A 752 -35.05 10.13 -1.94
N LEU A 753 -34.96 8.94 -1.31
CA LEU A 753 -35.65 7.74 -1.78
C LEU A 753 -36.97 7.62 -1.03
N THR A 754 -38.10 7.69 -1.72
CA THR A 754 -39.41 7.49 -1.08
C THR A 754 -39.93 6.10 -1.40
N GLN A 755 -40.65 5.50 -0.45
CA GLN A 755 -41.42 4.29 -0.70
C GLN A 755 -42.86 4.60 -1.15
N LYS A 756 -43.42 5.72 -0.70
CA LYS A 756 -44.80 6.14 -0.98
C LYS A 756 -44.84 7.36 -1.90
N THR A 757 -45.74 7.33 -2.88
CA THR A 757 -45.93 8.34 -3.95
C THR A 757 -46.63 9.62 -3.50
N ASP A 758 -47.24 9.60 -2.32
CA ASP A 758 -48.10 10.65 -1.77
C ASP A 758 -47.32 11.77 -1.08
N LYS A 759 -46.04 11.55 -0.74
CA LYS A 759 -45.13 12.64 -0.35
C LYS A 759 -44.51 13.25 -1.62
N PRO A 760 -44.61 14.57 -1.84
CA PRO A 760 -44.02 15.21 -3.00
C PRO A 760 -42.51 14.94 -3.01
N LEU A 761 -42.02 14.36 -4.11
CA LEU A 761 -40.58 14.22 -4.34
C LEU A 761 -39.97 15.62 -4.36
N PRO A 762 -38.80 15.84 -3.74
CA PRO A 762 -38.07 17.08 -3.91
C PRO A 762 -37.82 17.32 -5.42
N PRO A 763 -37.89 18.58 -5.89
CA PRO A 763 -37.89 18.92 -7.31
C PRO A 763 -36.60 18.53 -8.05
N MET A 764 -35.52 18.21 -7.33
CA MET A 764 -34.29 17.68 -7.91
C MET A 764 -33.85 16.42 -7.14
N PRO A 765 -33.74 15.25 -7.81
CA PRO A 765 -33.26 14.03 -7.17
C PRO A 765 -31.74 14.08 -6.98
N LEU A 766 -31.23 13.24 -6.08
CA LEU A 766 -29.81 13.17 -5.77
C LEU A 766 -29.01 12.59 -6.93
N CYS A 767 -27.91 13.25 -7.29
CA CYS A 767 -27.00 12.81 -8.36
C CYS A 767 -25.63 12.41 -7.80
N TYR A 768 -25.18 11.21 -8.15
CA TYR A 768 -23.85 10.71 -7.84
C TYR A 768 -22.95 10.80 -9.07
N ASN A 769 -21.73 11.33 -8.91
CA ASN A 769 -20.75 11.50 -9.98
C ASN A 769 -19.58 10.52 -9.82
N PHE A 770 -19.29 9.74 -10.86
CA PHE A 770 -18.22 8.76 -10.90
C PHE A 770 -17.16 9.10 -11.97
N TRP A 771 -16.83 10.38 -12.11
CA TRP A 771 -15.78 10.84 -13.02
C TRP A 771 -14.41 10.26 -12.65
N ARG A 772 -13.75 9.61 -13.63
CA ARG A 772 -12.46 8.90 -13.51
C ARG A 772 -12.47 7.71 -12.56
N SER A 773 -13.65 7.21 -12.19
CA SER A 773 -13.80 6.00 -11.40
C SER A 773 -13.72 4.75 -12.27
N ASP A 774 -13.19 3.65 -11.72
CA ASP A 774 -13.32 2.34 -12.32
C ASP A 774 -14.82 1.98 -12.48
N PRO A 775 -15.28 1.45 -13.62
CA PRO A 775 -16.67 1.02 -13.80
C PRO A 775 -17.19 0.07 -12.70
N ALA A 776 -16.33 -0.81 -12.17
CA ALA A 776 -16.66 -1.74 -11.09
C ALA A 776 -16.88 -1.04 -9.74
N GLU A 777 -16.37 0.18 -9.57
CA GLU A 777 -16.55 1.03 -8.39
C GLU A 777 -17.59 2.14 -8.60
N SER A 778 -18.12 2.26 -9.82
CA SER A 778 -19.07 3.29 -10.22
C SER A 778 -20.51 2.89 -9.89
N TYR A 779 -20.79 2.71 -8.60
CA TYR A 779 -22.08 2.24 -8.09
C TYR A 779 -22.53 2.94 -6.81
N ILE A 780 -23.80 2.76 -6.45
CA ILE A 780 -24.28 2.95 -5.08
C ILE A 780 -24.96 1.70 -4.57
N ALA A 781 -24.84 1.44 -3.26
CA ALA A 781 -25.47 0.38 -2.53
C ALA A 781 -26.49 0.96 -1.53
N ILE A 782 -27.64 0.33 -1.37
CA ILE A 782 -28.72 0.76 -0.48
C ILE A 782 -29.04 -0.42 0.44
N LEU A 783 -28.82 -0.25 1.73
CA LEU A 783 -29.26 -1.19 2.75
C LEU A 783 -30.61 -0.73 3.31
N ALA A 784 -31.68 -1.47 3.04
CA ALA A 784 -33.00 -1.15 3.57
C ALA A 784 -33.42 -2.20 4.63
N GLU A 785 -33.86 -1.72 5.80
CA GLU A 785 -34.47 -2.50 6.87
C GLU A 785 -35.99 -2.55 6.65
N LEU A 786 -36.53 -3.76 6.52
CA LEU A 786 -37.97 -4.01 6.46
C LEU A 786 -38.58 -3.92 7.86
N ASN A 787 -39.86 -3.59 7.97
CA ASN A 787 -40.54 -3.52 9.28
C ASN A 787 -40.55 -4.86 10.05
N GLU A 788 -40.58 -5.98 9.34
CA GLU A 788 -40.52 -7.35 9.85
C GLU A 788 -39.66 -8.25 8.94
N GLU A 789 -39.25 -9.42 9.42
CA GLU A 789 -38.61 -10.43 8.57
C GLU A 789 -39.70 -11.15 7.76
N THR A 790 -39.66 -11.06 6.43
CA THR A 790 -40.75 -11.54 5.56
C THR A 790 -40.21 -12.09 4.23
N GLU A 791 -41.04 -12.78 3.46
CA GLU A 791 -40.70 -13.26 2.11
C GLU A 791 -40.74 -12.11 1.10
N VAL A 792 -39.58 -11.74 0.55
CA VAL A 792 -39.46 -10.71 -0.50
C VAL A 792 -39.51 -11.39 -1.86
N GLU A 793 -40.54 -11.06 -2.64
CA GLU A 793 -40.85 -11.70 -3.93
C GLU A 793 -40.45 -10.83 -5.14
N ALA A 794 -40.38 -9.51 -4.97
CA ALA A 794 -39.84 -8.59 -5.97
C ALA A 794 -39.32 -7.29 -5.34
N VAL A 795 -38.35 -6.66 -6.00
CA VAL A 795 -37.90 -5.30 -5.67
C VAL A 795 -37.84 -4.47 -6.95
N ARG A 796 -38.38 -3.25 -6.89
CA ARG A 796 -38.35 -2.28 -7.98
C ARG A 796 -37.55 -1.05 -7.57
N ILE A 797 -36.73 -0.56 -8.50
CA ILE A 797 -36.00 0.69 -8.38
C ILE A 797 -36.25 1.58 -9.59
N GLU A 798 -36.37 2.89 -9.35
CA GLU A 798 -36.73 3.87 -10.37
C GLU A 798 -35.89 5.14 -10.29
N GLY A 799 -35.65 5.77 -11.43
CA GLY A 799 -34.90 7.01 -11.58
C GLY A 799 -35.28 7.80 -12.84
N SER A 800 -34.43 8.75 -13.25
CA SER A 800 -34.63 9.48 -14.51
C SER A 800 -33.31 9.91 -15.12
N ASN A 801 -33.16 9.73 -16.43
CA ASN A 801 -32.00 10.20 -17.18
C ASN A 801 -32.19 11.68 -17.49
N LEU A 802 -31.48 12.57 -16.78
CA LEU A 802 -31.62 14.02 -16.97
C LEU A 802 -30.75 14.55 -18.12
N THR A 803 -29.73 13.79 -18.53
CA THR A 803 -28.83 14.05 -19.67
C THR A 803 -28.21 12.72 -20.13
N LYS A 804 -27.52 12.71 -21.27
CA LYS A 804 -26.73 11.55 -21.76
C LYS A 804 -25.59 11.10 -20.84
N MET A 805 -25.23 11.94 -19.87
CA MET A 805 -24.22 11.58 -18.87
C MET A 805 -24.81 10.70 -17.76
N TYR A 806 -26.14 10.61 -17.65
CA TYR A 806 -26.81 9.69 -16.72
C TYR A 806 -27.00 8.33 -17.38
N THR A 807 -26.57 7.28 -16.70
CA THR A 807 -26.67 5.91 -17.23
C THR A 807 -26.87 4.95 -16.06
N VAL A 808 -27.62 3.87 -16.26
CA VAL A 808 -27.60 2.71 -15.37
C VAL A 808 -27.16 1.52 -16.19
N SER A 809 -26.06 0.88 -15.79
CA SER A 809 -25.59 -0.31 -16.49
C SER A 809 -26.34 -1.55 -16.01
N CYS A 810 -26.50 -1.69 -14.69
CA CYS A 810 -27.21 -2.81 -14.07
C CYS A 810 -27.53 -2.54 -12.60
N ALA A 811 -28.33 -3.42 -11.99
CA ALA A 811 -28.58 -3.47 -10.55
C ALA A 811 -28.57 -4.92 -10.00
N GLU A 812 -28.31 -5.09 -8.71
CA GLU A 812 -28.29 -6.37 -8.01
C GLU A 812 -29.04 -6.31 -6.69
N LEU A 813 -29.74 -7.40 -6.36
CA LEU A 813 -30.48 -7.55 -5.11
C LEU A 813 -29.91 -8.71 -4.27
N ARG A 814 -29.76 -8.46 -2.96
CA ARG A 814 -29.42 -9.48 -1.96
C ARG A 814 -30.30 -9.33 -0.72
N GLY A 815 -30.61 -10.45 -0.07
CA GLY A 815 -31.42 -10.50 1.16
C GLY A 815 -30.59 -10.91 2.37
N SER A 816 -30.98 -10.47 3.56
CA SER A 816 -30.35 -10.84 4.83
C SER A 816 -31.35 -10.81 5.97
N SER A 817 -31.16 -11.67 6.98
CA SER A 817 -31.92 -11.65 8.23
C SER A 817 -31.28 -10.77 9.31
N ASP A 818 -29.97 -10.53 9.22
CA ASP A 818 -29.17 -9.91 10.29
C ASP A 818 -28.30 -8.73 9.82
N ALA A 819 -28.38 -8.36 8.54
CA ALA A 819 -27.55 -7.36 7.87
C ALA A 819 -26.03 -7.66 7.89
N MET A 820 -25.64 -8.89 8.25
CA MET A 820 -24.23 -9.35 8.23
C MET A 820 -24.00 -10.34 7.09
N THR A 821 -24.88 -11.33 6.96
CA THR A 821 -24.76 -12.34 5.89
C THR A 821 -25.84 -12.10 4.85
N PHE A 822 -25.43 -11.77 3.63
CA PHE A 822 -26.33 -11.55 2.51
C PHE A 822 -26.34 -12.76 1.58
N THR A 823 -27.49 -13.04 0.98
CA THR A 823 -27.58 -14.03 -0.10
C THR A 823 -26.71 -13.63 -1.29
N SER A 824 -26.21 -14.61 -2.04
CA SER A 824 -25.48 -14.34 -3.28
C SER A 824 -26.42 -13.74 -4.32
N ALA A 825 -25.97 -12.71 -5.03
CA ALA A 825 -26.66 -12.23 -6.22
C ALA A 825 -26.47 -13.26 -7.34
N THR A 826 -27.55 -13.80 -7.88
CA THR A 826 -27.50 -14.80 -8.98
C THR A 826 -27.40 -14.15 -10.36
N ASN A 827 -27.93 -12.94 -10.54
CA ASN A 827 -27.88 -12.16 -11.78
C ASN A 827 -27.83 -10.66 -11.47
N ALA A 828 -27.28 -9.87 -12.40
CA ALA A 828 -27.48 -8.42 -12.44
C ALA A 828 -28.58 -8.09 -13.46
N PHE A 829 -29.35 -7.04 -13.20
CA PHE A 829 -30.52 -6.68 -13.99
C PHE A 829 -30.28 -5.37 -14.72
N GLY A 830 -30.37 -5.39 -16.06
CA GLY A 830 -30.22 -4.20 -16.91
C GLY A 830 -31.48 -3.33 -16.96
N ILE A 831 -31.37 -2.14 -17.55
CA ILE A 831 -32.54 -1.30 -17.85
C ILE A 831 -33.34 -1.96 -18.99
N ASP A 832 -34.66 -2.02 -18.81
CA ASP A 832 -35.59 -2.38 -19.88
C ASP A 832 -35.67 -1.24 -20.91
N ALA A 833 -34.84 -1.32 -21.96
CA ALA A 833 -34.80 -0.48 -23.17
C ALA A 833 -35.42 0.93 -23.07
N GLU A 834 -34.60 1.96 -22.81
CA GLU A 834 -35.05 3.36 -22.76
C GLU A 834 -34.28 4.31 -23.67
N SER A 835 -34.95 5.39 -24.08
CA SER A 835 -34.39 6.51 -24.84
C SER A 835 -33.81 7.62 -23.95
N GLU A 836 -33.08 8.55 -24.56
CA GLU A 836 -32.63 9.79 -23.91
C GLU A 836 -33.81 10.56 -23.28
N ASP A 837 -33.60 11.19 -22.13
CA ASP A 837 -34.58 11.97 -21.33
C ASP A 837 -35.79 11.19 -20.76
N ALA A 838 -35.68 9.86 -20.63
CA ALA A 838 -36.73 9.00 -20.09
C ALA A 838 -36.59 8.68 -18.58
N ALA A 839 -37.73 8.34 -17.96
CA ALA A 839 -37.80 7.82 -16.60
C ALA A 839 -37.56 6.31 -16.62
N TRP A 840 -36.54 5.85 -15.89
CA TRP A 840 -36.12 4.45 -15.93
C TRP A 840 -36.58 3.63 -14.74
N SER A 841 -36.79 2.34 -14.96
CA SER A 841 -37.08 1.38 -13.89
C SER A 841 -36.44 0.02 -14.11
N ILE A 842 -36.03 -0.62 -13.01
CA ILE A 842 -35.55 -2.01 -12.99
C ILE A 842 -36.40 -2.77 -11.97
N THR A 843 -37.06 -3.84 -12.41
CA THR A 843 -37.81 -4.75 -11.54
C THR A 843 -37.08 -6.08 -11.47
N MET A 844 -36.69 -6.46 -10.26
CA MET A 844 -35.88 -7.65 -9.96
C MET A 844 -36.71 -8.69 -9.20
N PRO A 845 -36.55 -9.99 -9.48
CA PRO A 845 -36.98 -11.08 -8.60
C PRO A 845 -36.49 -10.88 -7.18
N GLY A 846 -37.32 -11.25 -6.21
CA GLY A 846 -37.01 -11.09 -4.80
C GLY A 846 -35.95 -12.05 -4.29
N CYS A 847 -35.44 -11.76 -3.09
CA CYS A 847 -34.34 -12.49 -2.44
C CYS A 847 -34.82 -13.58 -1.46
N GLY A 848 -36.12 -13.90 -1.45
CA GLY A 848 -36.73 -14.78 -0.46
C GLY A 848 -36.84 -14.13 0.92
N LYS A 849 -36.81 -14.94 1.97
CA LYS A 849 -36.96 -14.46 3.36
C LYS A 849 -35.84 -13.50 3.76
N ALA A 850 -36.21 -12.27 4.11
CA ALA A 850 -35.28 -11.23 4.51
C ALA A 850 -35.90 -10.27 5.53
N LYS A 851 -35.05 -9.71 6.39
CA LYS A 851 -35.31 -8.53 7.23
C LYS A 851 -34.64 -7.29 6.65
N TYR A 852 -33.55 -7.49 5.92
CA TYR A 852 -32.75 -6.47 5.26
C TYR A 852 -32.58 -6.82 3.79
N ILE A 853 -32.70 -5.82 2.92
CA ILE A 853 -32.35 -5.95 1.50
C ILE A 853 -31.18 -5.03 1.18
N LEU A 854 -30.22 -5.55 0.42
CA LEU A 854 -29.10 -4.80 -0.12
C LEU A 854 -29.27 -4.69 -1.64
N LEU A 855 -29.44 -3.46 -2.11
CA LEU A 855 -29.60 -3.14 -3.51
C LEU A 855 -28.40 -2.35 -4.01
N SER A 856 -27.72 -2.85 -5.04
CA SER A 856 -26.58 -2.17 -5.66
C SER A 856 -26.89 -1.78 -7.10
N VAL A 857 -26.47 -0.59 -7.52
CA VAL A 857 -26.83 0.00 -8.82
C VAL A 857 -25.61 0.68 -9.44
N TRP A 858 -25.25 0.31 -10.66
CA TRP A 858 -24.05 0.77 -11.38
C TRP A 858 -24.40 1.73 -12.51
N THR A 859 -23.48 2.64 -12.84
CA THR A 859 -23.63 3.64 -13.92
C THR A 859 -22.56 3.55 -15.02
N GLY A 860 -21.54 2.71 -14.85
CA GLY A 860 -20.35 2.67 -15.72
C GLY A 860 -19.35 3.79 -15.39
N GLY A 861 -18.10 3.69 -15.86
CA GLY A 861 -17.06 4.67 -15.56
C GLY A 861 -17.34 6.02 -16.25
N ASN A 862 -17.14 7.14 -15.56
CA ASN A 862 -17.36 8.51 -16.04
C ASN A 862 -18.83 8.95 -16.22
N HIS A 863 -19.80 8.27 -15.59
CA HIS A 863 -21.22 8.60 -15.67
C HIS A 863 -21.82 9.11 -14.35
N TYR A 864 -23.05 9.62 -14.44
CA TYR A 864 -23.88 10.02 -13.31
C TYR A 864 -24.96 8.98 -13.00
N LEU A 865 -25.21 8.74 -11.71
CA LEU A 865 -26.31 7.89 -11.26
C LEU A 865 -27.38 8.72 -10.53
N ASN A 866 -28.66 8.48 -10.88
CA ASN A 866 -29.80 9.18 -10.31
C ASN A 866 -30.91 8.21 -9.91
N LEU A 867 -31.20 8.12 -8.60
CA LEU A 867 -32.25 7.26 -8.04
C LEU A 867 -33.36 8.07 -7.37
N LYS A 868 -34.61 7.65 -7.55
CA LYS A 868 -35.80 8.32 -6.99
C LYS A 868 -36.59 7.44 -6.00
N ARG A 869 -36.73 6.15 -6.28
CA ARG A 869 -37.65 5.27 -5.52
C ARG A 869 -37.13 3.85 -5.42
N ILE A 870 -37.37 3.24 -4.27
CA ILE A 870 -37.20 1.80 -4.00
C ILE A 870 -38.49 1.24 -3.40
N THR A 871 -38.96 0.12 -3.93
CA THR A 871 -40.15 -0.58 -3.44
C THR A 871 -39.91 -2.08 -3.37
N ALA A 872 -40.29 -2.69 -2.24
CA ALA A 872 -40.23 -4.12 -2.02
C ALA A 872 -41.64 -4.72 -1.93
N TYR A 873 -41.81 -5.94 -2.44
CA TYR A 873 -43.09 -6.60 -2.58
C TYR A 873 -43.06 -8.03 -2.03
N ARG A 874 -44.18 -8.48 -1.48
CA ARG A 874 -44.46 -9.88 -1.10
C ARG A 874 -45.72 -10.38 -1.80
N LYS A 875 -45.91 -11.69 -1.86
CA LYS A 875 -47.18 -12.28 -2.29
C LYS A 875 -48.30 -11.86 -1.32
N LYS A 876 -49.48 -11.63 -1.87
CA LYS A 876 -50.70 -11.42 -1.08
C LYS A 876 -51.10 -12.65 -0.28
#